data_AF-T0CB05-F1
#
_entry.id   AF-T0CB05-F1
#
_cell.length_a   1.000
_cell.length_b   1.000
_cell.length_c   1.000
_cell.angle_alpha   90.00
_cell.angle_beta   90.00
_cell.angle_gamma   90.00
#
_symmetry.space_group_name_H-M   'P 1'
#
loop_
_entity.id
_entity.type
_entity.pdbx_description
1 polymer ?
#
loop_
_entity_poly.entity_id
_entity_poly.type
_entity_poly.pdbx_seq_one_letter_code
_entity_poly.pdbx_strand_id
1 'polypeptide(L)'
;MRTRLILLFISTIIEINTYTQGTTAIESHKDYEIAVCQNIVTNNQSDEYYIGCENGRIRYFENLTTLSKSASAIERNIYEDSLLNELRDFTISELRKNKAYFDKIKECLISNNPSCNDIRESILKTVRMESPKLRAMMSMMIPPPKFQRMKPILYNTTIKHKFLNKELKALTKEERVRIEEEAKAIKYHFTQAWFEQNFEKNKCIEKLSPTSFRFRPSKSRYSCESFHQRTLDEAVSYDMSKYRKELKKQYNNKLAKNPILAQIDLRGTESDKEILSEVTTVISDLAKQTSLSIDRLTHLKKEDEASLIRNDNILNSFIKDRGVSKVLCDVSQNLKDQEEFKEIRTDLALAGAALIGGGVCAFTAGIGCMIGVGVAAETIGISLAQNRYKEAALAFNSGLTTAQIYEDRKFERDFTLLLAPLSITGEIIGSSVKYTSKAMRYSPTGTSIDYDLKGIRKRDLYRQSTFINRSDKIGSRANFISKYEDYILTGPELNNRWIQNARATNASLYLDIENSALKRLNDTIGDKSLVTALTNSHKTIIATRINELLKKYPNIDIEVYSDFKSTRYAFVPKGIPSEIKAQLTKELNSVYQEANREFANMVKTMEGIPTQENIQGWFQAGIGGTADEAGQATKRSRSVDRSGQIASFQKVKFTIEEDVKNVVKYTARLNPNHPLAKVGLIERIDDQNTFVPTLEVFEVARKITGPSYARGEYLANELNQRFGSKLSIQEGQDLMKYIKNLDSLTPGLWIKERVHANLNSAVSGGMSGDITGMGARNIRQVAFDILNNDKNSPSDIVKVTREGEVKVTKTFNQIKARFNNIVKDVLDERQIEYTNACSGDDCVMIPSKELTAKDQIALVSKFASQENPSQFRLSIIPAGVKQNDRTNLALHGELIEKHLRKILTGVDAGKINHSKLRNLTIATKMPTQIKKGKIDLIIGVKETHEFTNDEQILIEKALKESIKKVNKELGSETVENNSHYSAGTMAWI
;
A
#
# COMPACT_ATOMS: atom_id res chain seq x y z
N MET A 1 3.37 -96.98 -6.18
CA MET A 1 2.74 -96.21 -5.08
C MET A 1 3.67 -95.17 -4.44
N ARG A 2 4.96 -95.45 -4.18
CA ARG A 2 5.89 -94.48 -3.57
C ARG A 2 6.13 -93.18 -4.35
N THR A 3 6.03 -93.19 -5.68
CA THR A 3 6.28 -91.98 -6.52
C THR A 3 5.10 -91.00 -6.55
N ARG A 4 3.86 -91.48 -6.37
CA ARG A 4 2.66 -90.60 -6.32
C ARG A 4 2.50 -89.89 -4.98
N LEU A 5 2.97 -90.48 -3.88
CA LEU A 5 2.94 -89.85 -2.56
C LEU A 5 3.94 -88.68 -2.46
N ILE A 6 5.10 -88.80 -3.12
CA ILE A 6 6.14 -87.77 -3.17
C ILE A 6 5.70 -86.59 -4.05
N LEU A 7 5.01 -86.84 -5.17
CA LEU A 7 4.47 -85.78 -6.03
C LEU A 7 3.33 -84.98 -5.38
N LEU A 8 2.47 -85.64 -4.59
CA LEU A 8 1.44 -84.96 -3.80
C LEU A 8 2.04 -84.17 -2.62
N PHE A 9 3.07 -84.70 -1.95
CA PHE A 9 3.79 -83.93 -0.93
C PHE A 9 4.52 -82.73 -1.51
N ILE A 10 5.14 -82.87 -2.69
CA ILE A 10 5.84 -81.77 -3.36
C ILE A 10 4.84 -80.74 -3.91
N SER A 11 3.69 -81.13 -4.46
CA SER A 11 2.67 -80.17 -4.92
C SER A 11 2.06 -79.39 -3.76
N THR A 12 1.80 -80.04 -2.61
CA THR A 12 1.24 -79.38 -1.43
C THR A 12 2.29 -78.49 -0.74
N ILE A 13 3.57 -78.89 -0.69
CA ILE A 13 4.67 -78.04 -0.20
C ILE A 13 4.93 -76.87 -1.15
N ILE A 14 4.83 -77.07 -2.47
CA ILE A 14 4.98 -76.01 -3.46
C ILE A 14 3.78 -75.04 -3.38
N GLU A 15 2.54 -75.50 -3.25
CA GLU A 15 1.36 -74.63 -3.04
C GLU A 15 1.42 -73.88 -1.70
N ILE A 16 1.88 -74.52 -0.61
CA ILE A 16 2.06 -73.84 0.68
C ILE A 16 3.20 -72.81 0.58
N ASN A 17 4.31 -73.10 -0.11
CA ASN A 17 5.42 -72.15 -0.30
C ASN A 17 5.08 -71.01 -1.28
N THR A 18 4.32 -71.25 -2.35
CA THR A 18 3.90 -70.17 -3.27
C THR A 18 2.80 -69.30 -2.67
N TYR A 19 1.89 -69.86 -1.88
CA TYR A 19 0.89 -69.09 -1.14
C TYR A 19 1.51 -68.22 -0.04
N THR A 20 2.51 -68.73 0.69
CA THR A 20 3.26 -67.94 1.70
C THR A 20 4.26 -66.96 1.10
N GLN A 21 4.83 -67.22 -0.09
CA GLN A 21 5.66 -66.25 -0.81
C GLN A 21 4.87 -65.01 -1.23
N GLY A 22 3.63 -65.17 -1.70
CA GLY A 22 2.78 -64.05 -2.12
C GLY A 22 2.27 -63.16 -0.98
N THR A 23 2.14 -63.69 0.24
CA THR A 23 1.58 -62.94 1.39
C THR A 23 2.64 -62.27 2.27
N THR A 24 3.93 -62.52 2.04
CA THR A 24 5.03 -62.02 2.89
C THR A 24 6.05 -61.15 2.15
N ALA A 25 6.09 -61.19 0.81
CA ALA A 25 7.01 -60.40 0.00
C ALA A 25 6.55 -58.93 -0.13
N ILE A 26 7.49 -57.99 0.05
CA ILE A 26 7.30 -56.56 -0.20
C ILE A 26 8.06 -56.17 -1.47
N GLU A 27 7.35 -55.58 -2.42
CA GLU A 27 7.92 -55.05 -3.65
C GLU A 27 8.60 -53.70 -3.40
N SER A 28 9.88 -53.58 -3.80
CA SER A 28 10.60 -52.32 -3.69
C SER A 28 10.33 -51.39 -4.88
N HIS A 29 10.19 -50.11 -4.62
CA HIS A 29 9.98 -49.09 -5.64
C HIS A 29 11.28 -48.34 -6.02
N LYS A 30 11.38 -47.97 -7.30
CA LYS A 30 12.49 -47.16 -7.83
C LYS A 30 12.18 -45.66 -7.78
N ASP A 31 10.91 -45.31 -7.97
CA ASP A 31 10.41 -43.94 -7.93
C ASP A 31 9.17 -43.92 -7.01
N TYR A 32 9.07 -42.89 -6.17
CA TYR A 32 7.92 -42.68 -5.28
C TYR A 32 7.13 -41.45 -5.70
N GLU A 33 5.81 -41.58 -5.74
CA GLU A 33 4.92 -40.42 -5.87
C GLU A 33 4.78 -39.68 -4.54
N ILE A 34 4.93 -40.39 -3.43
CA ILE A 34 4.87 -39.84 -2.08
C ILE A 34 6.09 -38.94 -1.85
N ALA A 35 5.87 -37.63 -1.74
CA ALA A 35 6.92 -36.61 -1.72
C ALA A 35 8.00 -36.84 -0.64
N VAL A 36 7.63 -37.28 0.57
CA VAL A 36 8.62 -37.54 1.64
C VAL A 36 9.49 -38.79 1.38
N CYS A 37 9.05 -39.69 0.50
CA CYS A 37 9.75 -40.92 0.14
C CYS A 37 10.73 -40.74 -1.03
N GLN A 38 10.64 -39.63 -1.79
CA GLN A 38 11.50 -39.37 -2.95
C GLN A 38 13.00 -39.28 -2.65
N ASN A 39 13.38 -39.08 -1.38
CA ASN A 39 14.79 -39.03 -0.97
C ASN A 39 15.38 -40.41 -0.62
N ILE A 40 14.59 -41.48 -0.68
CA ILE A 40 15.09 -42.85 -0.49
C ILE A 40 15.76 -43.28 -1.80
N VAL A 41 17.10 -43.27 -1.83
CA VAL A 41 17.89 -43.72 -2.98
C VAL A 41 17.95 -45.25 -2.99
N THR A 42 17.31 -45.90 -3.97
CA THR A 42 17.42 -47.34 -4.21
C THR A 42 18.38 -47.61 -5.38
N ASN A 43 19.60 -48.10 -5.09
CA ASN A 43 20.61 -48.44 -6.09
C ASN A 43 20.48 -49.86 -6.68
N ASN A 44 19.55 -50.69 -6.19
CA ASN A 44 19.43 -52.08 -6.61
C ASN A 44 18.24 -52.31 -7.55
N GLN A 45 18.38 -53.33 -8.41
CA GLN A 45 17.31 -53.86 -9.25
C GLN A 45 16.10 -54.27 -8.40
N SER A 46 14.94 -54.37 -9.05
CA SER A 46 13.63 -54.66 -8.46
C SER A 46 13.61 -56.03 -7.76
N ASP A 47 14.04 -56.06 -6.51
CA ASP A 47 14.09 -57.27 -5.70
C ASP A 47 12.98 -57.21 -4.64
N GLU A 48 12.12 -58.23 -4.64
CA GLU A 48 11.23 -58.51 -3.52
C GLU A 48 12.06 -58.74 -2.26
N TYR A 49 11.64 -58.16 -1.14
CA TYR A 49 12.31 -58.38 0.15
C TYR A 49 11.29 -58.67 1.24
N TYR A 50 11.76 -59.26 2.33
CA TYR A 50 10.93 -59.67 3.45
C TYR A 50 11.27 -58.88 4.70
N ILE A 51 10.29 -58.73 5.59
CA ILE A 51 10.46 -58.06 6.87
C ILE A 51 10.22 -59.02 8.04
N GLY A 52 11.06 -58.92 9.06
CA GLY A 52 10.94 -59.68 10.29
C GLY A 52 11.30 -58.85 11.51
N CYS A 53 10.91 -59.29 12.69
CA CYS A 53 11.20 -58.62 13.96
C CYS A 53 12.32 -59.33 14.72
N GLU A 54 13.48 -58.69 14.88
CA GLU A 54 14.55 -59.19 15.74
C GLU A 54 14.83 -58.17 16.85
N ASN A 55 14.77 -58.60 18.11
CA ASN A 55 15.02 -57.74 19.28
C ASN A 55 14.14 -56.47 19.30
N GLY A 56 12.87 -56.59 18.87
CA GLY A 56 11.92 -55.47 18.82
C GLY A 56 12.17 -54.47 17.70
N ARG A 57 13.05 -54.77 16.72
CA ARG A 57 13.32 -53.92 15.56
C ARG A 57 13.04 -54.64 14.26
N ILE A 58 12.45 -53.92 13.30
CA ILE A 58 12.20 -54.44 11.94
C ILE A 58 13.54 -54.59 11.21
N ARG A 59 13.80 -55.78 10.68
CA ARG A 59 14.97 -56.14 9.87
C ARG A 59 14.54 -56.55 8.47
N TYR A 60 15.42 -56.30 7.50
CA TYR A 60 15.23 -56.60 6.08
C TYR A 60 15.93 -57.92 5.75
N PHE A 61 15.28 -58.78 4.98
CA PHE A 61 15.81 -60.06 4.54
C PHE A 61 15.66 -60.21 3.03
N GLU A 62 16.75 -60.61 2.35
CA GLU A 62 16.81 -60.73 0.89
C GLU A 62 16.14 -62.01 0.36
N ASN A 63 15.94 -63.02 1.20
CA ASN A 63 15.20 -64.22 0.83
C ASN A 63 14.46 -64.88 2.00
N LEU A 64 13.41 -65.64 1.68
CA LEU A 64 12.55 -66.36 2.62
C LEU A 64 13.33 -67.39 3.47
N THR A 65 14.44 -67.92 2.95
CA THR A 65 15.28 -68.94 3.63
C THR A 65 16.08 -68.34 4.80
N THR A 66 16.49 -67.07 4.69
CA THR A 66 17.05 -66.29 5.80
C THR A 66 15.99 -65.88 6.81
N LEU A 67 14.79 -65.52 6.33
CA LEU A 67 13.66 -65.15 7.19
C LEU A 67 13.17 -66.32 8.04
N SER A 68 13.04 -67.53 7.47
CA SER A 68 12.51 -68.72 8.18
C SER A 68 13.40 -69.22 9.32
N LYS A 69 14.68 -68.81 9.36
CA LYS A 69 15.60 -69.06 10.47
C LYS A 69 15.39 -68.10 11.65
N SER A 70 14.72 -66.97 11.42
CA SER A 70 14.30 -66.01 12.46
C SER A 70 12.83 -66.31 12.81
N ALA A 71 12.51 -66.53 14.08
CA ALA A 71 11.17 -66.97 14.51
C ALA A 71 10.08 -65.87 14.43
N SER A 72 10.20 -64.87 13.54
CA SER A 72 9.44 -63.61 13.63
C SER A 72 9.22 -62.93 12.27
N ALA A 73 8.74 -63.68 11.27
CA ALA A 73 8.29 -63.12 10.00
C ALA A 73 7.01 -62.28 10.19
N ILE A 74 6.93 -61.12 9.54
CA ILE A 74 5.73 -60.27 9.53
C ILE A 74 5.06 -60.44 8.17
N GLU A 75 3.80 -60.87 8.15
CA GLU A 75 3.02 -60.92 6.90
C GLU A 75 2.73 -59.51 6.38
N ARG A 76 2.80 -59.33 5.06
CA ARG A 76 2.58 -58.04 4.41
C ARG A 76 1.20 -57.49 4.72
N ASN A 77 0.17 -58.32 4.64
CA ASN A 77 -1.22 -57.92 4.91
C ASN A 77 -1.41 -57.45 6.36
N ILE A 78 -0.73 -58.08 7.32
CA ILE A 78 -0.76 -57.65 8.73
C ILE A 78 -0.10 -56.27 8.87
N TYR A 79 1.00 -56.03 8.17
CA TYR A 79 1.68 -54.73 8.17
C TYR A 79 0.85 -53.64 7.47
N GLU A 80 0.23 -53.94 6.33
CA GLU A 80 -0.70 -53.05 5.61
C GLU A 80 -1.92 -52.69 6.47
N ASP A 81 -2.58 -53.67 7.09
CA ASP A 81 -3.70 -53.44 8.01
C ASP A 81 -3.29 -52.59 9.22
N SER A 82 -2.12 -52.86 9.79
CA SER A 82 -1.58 -52.06 10.90
C SER A 82 -1.32 -50.61 10.45
N LEU A 83 -0.71 -50.42 9.28
CA LEU A 83 -0.42 -49.10 8.72
C LEU A 83 -1.69 -48.29 8.48
N LEU A 84 -2.72 -48.90 7.89
CA LEU A 84 -4.00 -48.24 7.61
C LEU A 84 -4.75 -47.85 8.89
N ASN A 85 -4.75 -48.71 9.90
CA ASN A 85 -5.30 -48.39 11.22
C ASN A 85 -4.55 -47.22 11.88
N GLU A 86 -3.21 -47.25 11.85
CA GLU A 86 -2.38 -46.17 12.37
C GLU A 86 -2.57 -44.85 11.61
N LEU A 87 -2.71 -44.91 10.28
CA LEU A 87 -2.99 -43.74 9.44
C LEU A 87 -4.36 -43.15 9.75
N ARG A 88 -5.39 -43.98 9.97
CA ARG A 88 -6.73 -43.54 10.41
C ARG A 88 -6.66 -42.84 11.76
N ASP A 89 -6.00 -43.45 12.74
CA ASP A 89 -5.89 -42.89 14.08
C ASP A 89 -5.08 -41.59 14.08
N PHE A 90 -4.02 -41.52 13.28
CA PHE A 90 -3.25 -40.30 13.04
C PHE A 90 -4.13 -39.20 12.42
N THR A 91 -4.91 -39.54 11.38
CA THR A 91 -5.85 -38.62 10.71
C THR A 91 -6.88 -38.06 11.69
N ILE A 92 -7.49 -38.93 12.51
CA ILE A 92 -8.46 -38.54 13.54
C ILE A 92 -7.81 -37.63 14.59
N SER A 93 -6.58 -37.94 15.00
CA SER A 93 -5.81 -37.13 15.96
C SER A 93 -5.56 -35.72 15.42
N GLU A 94 -5.11 -35.58 14.17
CA GLU A 94 -4.89 -34.28 13.52
C GLU A 94 -6.20 -33.49 13.37
N LEU A 95 -7.30 -34.15 12.99
CA LEU A 95 -8.61 -33.51 12.94
C LEU A 95 -9.09 -33.01 14.31
N ARG A 96 -8.86 -33.77 15.38
CA ARG A 96 -9.18 -33.35 16.76
C ARG A 96 -8.37 -32.13 17.17
N LYS A 97 -7.08 -32.06 16.82
CA LYS A 97 -6.24 -30.88 17.03
C LYS A 97 -6.78 -29.67 16.27
N ASN A 98 -7.15 -29.83 15.00
CA ASN A 98 -7.74 -28.77 14.19
C ASN A 98 -9.08 -28.27 14.76
N LYS A 99 -9.95 -29.18 15.20
CA LYS A 99 -11.22 -28.82 15.85
C LYS A 99 -10.99 -28.01 17.13
N ALA A 100 -10.09 -28.46 18.00
CA ALA A 100 -9.75 -27.73 19.23
C ALA A 100 -9.20 -26.33 18.94
N TYR A 101 -8.40 -26.19 17.87
CA TYR A 101 -7.93 -24.90 17.40
C TYR A 101 -9.06 -23.98 16.91
N PHE A 102 -10.02 -24.50 16.14
CA PHE A 102 -11.20 -23.74 15.71
C PHE A 102 -12.09 -23.32 16.89
N ASP A 103 -12.32 -24.21 17.86
CA ASP A 103 -13.09 -23.89 19.06
C ASP A 103 -12.43 -22.77 19.87
N LYS A 104 -11.10 -22.79 20.02
CA LYS A 104 -10.33 -21.72 20.67
C LYS A 104 -10.46 -20.38 19.95
N ILE A 105 -10.38 -20.38 18.61
CA ILE A 105 -10.59 -19.16 17.82
C ILE A 105 -12.00 -18.62 18.04
N LYS A 106 -13.02 -19.49 17.94
CA LYS A 106 -14.42 -19.13 18.15
C LYS A 106 -14.64 -18.48 19.51
N GLU A 107 -14.08 -19.06 20.57
CA GLU A 107 -14.14 -18.50 21.92
C GLU A 107 -13.50 -17.09 21.95
N CYS A 108 -12.33 -16.92 21.36
CA CYS A 108 -11.64 -15.63 21.33
C CYS A 108 -12.33 -14.55 20.48
N LEU A 109 -13.12 -14.94 19.48
CA LEU A 109 -13.90 -14.01 18.67
C LEU A 109 -15.14 -13.48 19.42
N ILE A 110 -15.68 -14.26 20.35
CA ILE A 110 -16.87 -13.90 21.14
C ILE A 110 -16.49 -13.28 22.49
N SER A 111 -15.33 -13.64 23.05
CA SER A 111 -14.87 -13.21 24.37
C SER A 111 -14.20 -11.83 24.37
N ASN A 112 -14.47 -11.06 25.42
CA ASN A 112 -13.80 -9.78 25.71
C ASN A 112 -12.47 -9.97 26.49
N ASN A 113 -11.98 -11.20 26.65
CA ASN A 113 -10.74 -11.46 27.36
C ASN A 113 -9.54 -10.76 26.67
N PRO A 114 -8.71 -9.98 27.41
CA PRO A 114 -7.50 -9.37 26.86
C PRO A 114 -6.55 -10.34 26.17
N SER A 115 -6.47 -11.61 26.61
CA SER A 115 -5.63 -12.64 25.99
C SER A 115 -6.05 -13.00 24.56
N CYS A 116 -7.24 -12.58 24.12
CA CYS A 116 -7.78 -12.82 22.78
C CYS A 116 -7.61 -11.61 21.83
N ASN A 117 -7.09 -10.47 22.32
CA ASN A 117 -6.91 -9.26 21.50
C ASN A 117 -5.97 -9.53 20.31
N ASP A 118 -4.83 -10.20 20.54
CA ASP A 118 -3.85 -10.51 19.48
C ASP A 118 -4.46 -11.39 18.38
N ILE A 119 -5.33 -12.34 18.74
CA ILE A 119 -6.02 -13.22 17.79
C ILE A 119 -7.03 -12.40 16.96
N ARG A 120 -7.84 -11.55 17.61
CA ARG A 120 -8.81 -10.68 16.93
C ARG A 120 -8.11 -9.71 15.98
N GLU A 121 -7.05 -9.04 16.43
CA GLU A 121 -6.26 -8.13 15.60
C GLU A 121 -5.59 -8.84 14.42
N SER A 122 -5.03 -10.04 14.65
CA SER A 122 -4.42 -10.87 13.60
C SER A 122 -5.45 -11.28 12.53
N ILE A 123 -6.66 -11.67 12.95
CA ILE A 123 -7.76 -12.02 12.03
C ILE A 123 -8.21 -10.79 11.23
N LEU A 124 -8.46 -9.66 11.89
CA LEU A 124 -8.84 -8.41 11.23
C LEU A 124 -7.78 -7.98 10.21
N LYS A 125 -6.51 -7.98 10.61
CA LYS A 125 -5.38 -7.66 9.74
C LYS A 125 -5.31 -8.61 8.55
N THR A 126 -5.48 -9.90 8.77
CA THR A 126 -5.45 -10.93 7.72
C THR A 126 -6.59 -10.71 6.73
N VAL A 127 -7.84 -10.59 7.18
CA VAL A 127 -9.00 -10.37 6.30
C VAL A 127 -8.85 -9.07 5.50
N ARG A 128 -8.49 -7.97 6.17
CA ARG A 128 -8.28 -6.66 5.51
C ARG A 128 -7.20 -6.69 4.44
N MET A 129 -6.17 -7.50 4.62
CA MET A 129 -5.06 -7.61 3.68
C MET A 129 -5.31 -8.63 2.56
N GLU A 130 -5.89 -9.77 2.91
CA GLU A 130 -5.92 -10.96 2.06
C GLU A 130 -7.20 -11.08 1.23
N SER A 131 -8.34 -10.56 1.70
CA SER A 131 -9.59 -10.55 0.94
C SER A 131 -9.51 -9.69 -0.33
N PRO A 132 -9.02 -8.42 -0.28
CA PRO A 132 -8.87 -7.62 -1.50
C PRO A 132 -7.96 -8.27 -2.55
N LYS A 133 -6.83 -8.87 -2.11
CA LYS A 133 -5.89 -9.57 -3.00
C LYS A 133 -6.55 -10.77 -3.67
N LEU A 134 -7.26 -11.59 -2.89
CA LEU A 134 -7.96 -12.77 -3.41
C LEU A 134 -9.01 -12.38 -4.45
N ARG A 135 -9.81 -11.36 -4.17
CA ARG A 135 -10.83 -10.83 -5.08
C ARG A 135 -10.22 -10.28 -6.38
N ALA A 136 -9.09 -9.58 -6.30
CA ALA A 136 -8.34 -9.13 -7.47
C ALA A 136 -7.80 -10.30 -8.30
N MET A 137 -7.22 -11.31 -7.66
CA MET A 137 -6.76 -12.54 -8.34
C MET A 137 -7.91 -13.24 -9.06
N MET A 138 -9.07 -13.40 -8.40
CA MET A 138 -10.26 -14.03 -8.99
C MET A 138 -10.77 -13.27 -10.21
N SER A 139 -10.73 -11.94 -10.14
CA SER A 139 -11.10 -11.06 -11.24
C SER A 139 -10.16 -11.19 -12.43
N MET A 140 -8.85 -11.38 -12.19
CA MET A 140 -7.85 -11.44 -13.25
C MET A 140 -7.62 -12.85 -13.81
N MET A 141 -7.82 -13.92 -13.04
CA MET A 141 -7.49 -15.30 -13.44
C MET A 141 -8.41 -15.86 -14.53
N ILE A 142 -9.63 -15.34 -14.67
CA ILE A 142 -10.59 -15.77 -15.70
C ILE A 142 -10.55 -14.77 -16.86
N PRO A 143 -10.39 -15.22 -18.12
CA PRO A 143 -10.47 -14.32 -19.26
C PRO A 143 -11.88 -13.68 -19.32
N PRO A 144 -11.98 -12.36 -19.52
CA PRO A 144 -13.28 -11.72 -19.67
C PRO A 144 -13.96 -12.17 -20.97
N PRO A 145 -15.30 -12.16 -21.02
CA PRO A 145 -16.05 -12.48 -22.23
C PRO A 145 -15.65 -11.57 -23.39
N LYS A 146 -15.44 -12.17 -24.58
CA LYS A 146 -15.12 -11.43 -25.81
C LYS A 146 -16.42 -10.86 -26.38
N PHE A 147 -16.69 -9.58 -26.16
CA PHE A 147 -17.77 -8.88 -26.86
C PHE A 147 -17.23 -8.22 -28.14
N GLN A 148 -17.84 -8.53 -29.29
CA GLN A 148 -17.54 -7.82 -30.53
C GLN A 148 -17.88 -6.33 -30.35
N ARG A 149 -16.95 -5.43 -30.75
CA ARG A 149 -17.06 -3.96 -30.72
C ARG A 149 -16.82 -3.23 -29.38
N MET A 150 -16.54 -3.91 -28.27
CA MET A 150 -16.11 -3.22 -27.02
C MET A 150 -14.59 -3.24 -26.85
N LYS A 151 -14.03 -2.20 -26.22
CA LYS A 151 -12.62 -2.20 -25.81
C LYS A 151 -12.37 -3.44 -24.93
N PRO A 152 -11.31 -4.22 -25.19
CA PRO A 152 -11.05 -5.44 -24.46
C PRO A 152 -10.81 -5.11 -22.98
N ILE A 153 -11.76 -5.50 -22.13
CA ILE A 153 -11.58 -5.48 -20.68
C ILE A 153 -10.49 -6.53 -20.35
N LEU A 154 -9.61 -6.26 -19.38
CA LEU A 154 -8.50 -7.16 -19.05
C LEU A 154 -8.82 -8.12 -17.88
N TYR A 155 -9.91 -7.85 -17.17
CA TYR A 155 -10.36 -8.54 -15.97
C TYR A 155 -11.87 -8.75 -15.99
N ASN A 156 -12.38 -9.67 -15.17
CA ASN A 156 -13.81 -9.94 -15.03
C ASN A 156 -14.41 -9.12 -13.89
N THR A 157 -15.50 -8.38 -14.14
CA THR A 157 -16.20 -7.60 -13.10
C THR A 157 -16.99 -8.47 -12.14
N THR A 158 -17.35 -9.68 -12.57
CA THR A 158 -18.07 -10.66 -11.76
C THR A 158 -17.08 -11.71 -11.27
N ILE A 159 -16.95 -11.80 -9.94
CA ILE A 159 -16.12 -12.81 -9.28
C ILE A 159 -17.03 -13.84 -8.62
N LYS A 160 -16.64 -15.11 -8.70
CA LYS A 160 -17.34 -16.22 -8.05
C LYS A 160 -16.30 -17.15 -7.43
N HIS A 161 -16.51 -17.56 -6.18
CA HIS A 161 -15.71 -18.66 -5.63
C HIS A 161 -16.09 -19.93 -6.38
N LYS A 162 -15.12 -20.50 -7.11
CA LYS A 162 -15.31 -21.79 -7.77
C LYS A 162 -15.70 -22.90 -6.77
N PHE A 163 -15.29 -22.76 -5.51
CA PHE A 163 -15.46 -23.78 -4.48
C PHE A 163 -16.90 -23.92 -3.98
N LEU A 164 -17.57 -22.82 -3.62
CA LEU A 164 -18.82 -22.92 -2.84
C LEU A 164 -20.10 -22.70 -3.64
N ASN A 165 -20.00 -22.39 -4.93
CA ASN A 165 -21.13 -21.88 -5.72
C ASN A 165 -21.86 -20.70 -5.01
N LYS A 166 -21.16 -20.02 -4.10
CA LYS A 166 -21.61 -18.86 -3.34
C LYS A 166 -21.30 -17.64 -4.18
N GLU A 167 -22.32 -16.84 -4.48
CA GLU A 167 -22.10 -15.54 -5.11
C GLU A 167 -21.42 -14.63 -4.10
N LEU A 168 -20.31 -14.02 -4.53
CA LEU A 168 -19.60 -13.03 -3.74
C LEU A 168 -20.22 -11.66 -3.97
N LYS A 169 -20.12 -10.77 -2.97
CA LYS A 169 -20.38 -9.34 -3.14
C LYS A 169 -19.65 -8.84 -4.38
N ALA A 170 -20.37 -8.15 -5.25
CA ALA A 170 -19.82 -7.56 -6.47
C ALA A 170 -18.64 -6.61 -6.13
N LEU A 171 -17.69 -6.53 -7.07
CA LEU A 171 -16.57 -5.59 -6.99
C LEU A 171 -17.09 -4.15 -6.93
N THR A 172 -16.64 -3.38 -5.94
CA THR A 172 -16.94 -1.94 -5.86
C THR A 172 -16.27 -1.18 -7.00
N LYS A 173 -16.63 0.10 -7.18
CA LYS A 173 -16.00 0.97 -8.18
C LYS A 173 -14.51 1.12 -7.91
N GLU A 174 -14.13 1.28 -6.65
CA GLU A 174 -12.75 1.45 -6.20
C GLU A 174 -11.94 0.16 -6.43
N GLU A 175 -12.51 -1.01 -6.15
CA GLU A 175 -11.90 -2.31 -6.46
C GLU A 175 -11.65 -2.45 -7.96
N ARG A 176 -12.66 -2.13 -8.79
CA ARG A 176 -12.55 -2.20 -10.26
C ARG A 176 -11.45 -1.30 -10.78
N VAL A 177 -11.36 -0.06 -10.31
CA VAL A 177 -10.30 0.89 -10.72
C VAL A 177 -8.92 0.36 -10.35
N ARG A 178 -8.76 -0.22 -9.15
CA ARG A 178 -7.47 -0.81 -8.72
C ARG A 178 -7.07 -2.00 -9.58
N ILE A 179 -8.00 -2.94 -9.80
CA ILE A 179 -7.78 -4.14 -10.62
C ILE A 179 -7.50 -3.76 -12.07
N GLU A 180 -8.22 -2.78 -12.62
CA GLU A 180 -8.00 -2.29 -13.97
C GLU A 180 -6.59 -1.72 -14.14
N GLU A 181 -6.14 -0.90 -13.20
CA GLU A 181 -4.80 -0.33 -13.23
C GLU A 181 -3.70 -1.40 -13.11
N GLU A 182 -3.91 -2.42 -12.27
CA GLU A 182 -3.00 -3.55 -12.14
C GLU A 182 -2.95 -4.39 -13.42
N ALA A 183 -4.09 -4.75 -13.98
CA ALA A 183 -4.17 -5.49 -15.24
C ALA A 183 -3.54 -4.71 -16.41
N LYS A 184 -3.73 -3.40 -16.45
CA LYS A 184 -3.09 -2.49 -17.41
C LYS A 184 -1.57 -2.41 -17.23
N ALA A 185 -1.07 -2.49 -16.00
CA ALA A 185 0.35 -2.53 -15.70
C ALA A 185 0.99 -3.86 -16.14
N ILE A 186 0.31 -4.99 -15.90
CA ILE A 186 0.74 -6.31 -16.36
C ILE A 186 0.76 -6.38 -17.88
N LYS A 187 -0.31 -5.93 -18.55
CA LYS A 187 -0.34 -5.86 -20.02
C LYS A 187 0.82 -5.01 -20.56
N TYR A 188 1.05 -3.85 -19.95
CA TYR A 188 2.15 -2.97 -20.32
C TYR A 188 3.50 -3.65 -20.16
N HIS A 189 3.71 -4.38 -19.07
CA HIS A 189 4.93 -5.16 -18.85
C HIS A 189 5.17 -6.18 -19.96
N PHE A 190 4.17 -6.97 -20.33
CA PHE A 190 4.30 -7.92 -21.44
C PHE A 190 4.54 -7.23 -22.78
N THR A 191 3.93 -6.07 -23.01
CA THR A 191 4.24 -5.24 -24.18
C THR A 191 5.70 -4.79 -24.20
N GLN A 192 6.24 -4.35 -23.07
CA GLN A 192 7.65 -3.94 -22.97
C GLN A 192 8.61 -5.13 -23.12
N ALA A 193 8.29 -6.29 -22.55
CA ALA A 193 9.07 -7.52 -22.72
C ALA A 193 9.12 -7.95 -24.20
N TRP A 194 7.99 -7.86 -24.92
CA TRP A 194 7.97 -8.11 -26.36
C TRP A 194 8.86 -7.12 -27.11
N PHE A 195 8.76 -5.82 -26.79
CA PHE A 195 9.61 -4.82 -27.43
C PHE A 195 11.10 -5.09 -27.19
N GLU A 196 11.49 -5.40 -25.96
CA GLU A 196 12.87 -5.70 -25.58
C GLU A 196 13.43 -6.88 -26.38
N GLN A 197 12.67 -7.98 -26.49
CA GLN A 197 13.06 -9.16 -27.27
C GLN A 197 13.19 -8.90 -28.77
N ASN A 198 12.49 -7.89 -29.30
CA ASN A 198 12.44 -7.59 -30.73
C ASN A 198 13.25 -6.36 -31.13
N PHE A 199 13.71 -5.54 -30.18
CA PHE A 199 14.33 -4.24 -30.45
C PHE A 199 15.56 -4.34 -31.37
N GLU A 200 16.46 -5.30 -31.13
CA GLU A 200 17.68 -5.45 -31.93
C GLU A 200 17.39 -5.88 -33.38
N LYS A 201 16.31 -6.64 -33.59
CA LYS A 201 15.94 -7.21 -34.90
C LYS A 201 14.96 -6.32 -35.66
N ASN A 202 14.28 -5.42 -34.96
CA ASN A 202 13.22 -4.61 -35.52
C ASN A 202 13.56 -3.11 -35.45
N LYS A 203 14.00 -2.56 -36.59
CA LYS A 203 14.31 -1.14 -36.75
C LYS A 203 13.11 -0.21 -36.49
N CYS A 204 11.89 -0.74 -36.46
CA CYS A 204 10.69 0.00 -36.09
C CYS A 204 10.55 0.25 -34.59
N ILE A 205 11.37 -0.36 -33.74
CA ILE A 205 11.34 -0.16 -32.29
C ILE A 205 12.46 0.82 -31.91
N GLU A 206 12.17 1.70 -30.95
CA GLU A 206 13.18 2.53 -30.30
C GLU A 206 13.15 2.36 -28.78
N LYS A 207 14.33 2.38 -28.16
CA LYS A 207 14.50 2.35 -26.71
C LYS A 207 14.47 3.78 -26.16
N LEU A 208 13.52 4.07 -25.28
CA LEU A 208 13.34 5.38 -24.63
C LEU A 208 13.98 5.45 -23.24
N SER A 209 14.05 4.32 -22.55
CA SER A 209 14.65 4.17 -21.22
C SER A 209 15.18 2.75 -21.05
N PRO A 210 15.90 2.45 -19.95
CA PRO A 210 16.29 1.09 -19.62
C PRO A 210 15.15 0.07 -19.66
N THR A 211 13.92 0.47 -19.34
CA THR A 211 12.75 -0.43 -19.29
C THR A 211 11.59 0.00 -20.18
N SER A 212 11.81 0.96 -21.08
CA SER A 212 10.74 1.55 -21.89
C SER A 212 11.13 1.63 -23.36
N PHE A 213 10.27 1.08 -24.19
CA PHE A 213 10.38 0.95 -25.62
C PHE A 213 9.05 1.36 -26.27
N ARG A 214 9.13 1.81 -27.51
CA ARG A 214 7.94 2.05 -28.34
C ARG A 214 8.25 1.83 -29.82
N PHE A 215 7.19 1.79 -30.62
CA PHE A 215 7.34 1.96 -32.06
C PHE A 215 7.80 3.38 -32.40
N ARG A 216 8.69 3.50 -33.38
CA ARG A 216 9.10 4.79 -33.93
C ARG A 216 7.88 5.48 -34.55
N PRO A 217 7.62 6.75 -34.19
CA PRO A 217 6.53 7.50 -34.80
C PRO A 217 6.79 7.66 -36.30
N SER A 218 5.79 7.38 -37.14
CA SER A 218 5.85 7.57 -38.59
C SER A 218 4.84 8.62 -39.05
N LYS A 219 5.24 9.44 -40.01
CA LYS A 219 4.35 10.38 -40.71
C LYS A 219 3.65 9.75 -41.92
N SER A 220 4.01 8.52 -42.31
CA SER A 220 3.38 7.81 -43.44
C SER A 220 2.10 7.10 -43.03
N ARG A 221 1.24 6.81 -44.03
CA ARG A 221 0.01 6.01 -43.86
C ARG A 221 0.25 4.60 -43.33
N TYR A 222 1.44 4.06 -43.57
CA TYR A 222 1.93 2.80 -42.99
C TYR A 222 2.84 3.13 -41.81
N SER A 223 2.33 3.03 -40.58
CA SER A 223 3.15 3.22 -39.38
C SER A 223 3.76 1.89 -38.93
N CYS A 224 4.95 1.96 -38.34
CA CYS A 224 5.59 0.81 -37.68
C CYS A 224 4.64 0.07 -36.73
N GLU A 225 3.82 0.83 -36.00
CA GLU A 225 2.77 0.32 -35.14
C GLU A 225 1.74 -0.48 -35.94
N SER A 226 1.16 0.09 -37.01
CA SER A 226 0.13 -0.60 -37.81
C SER A 226 0.58 -1.95 -38.38
N PHE A 227 1.86 -2.09 -38.74
CA PHE A 227 2.41 -3.32 -39.31
C PHE A 227 2.65 -4.41 -38.25
N HIS A 228 3.14 -4.04 -37.06
CA HIS A 228 3.51 -5.00 -36.02
C HIS A 228 2.46 -5.20 -34.93
N GLN A 229 1.40 -4.38 -34.89
CA GLN A 229 0.41 -4.37 -33.81
C GLN A 229 -0.24 -5.75 -33.62
N ARG A 230 -0.58 -6.44 -34.70
CA ARG A 230 -1.21 -7.78 -34.63
C ARG A 230 -0.30 -8.80 -33.95
N THR A 231 0.98 -8.87 -34.37
CA THR A 231 1.97 -9.78 -33.78
C THR A 231 2.22 -9.46 -32.30
N LEU A 232 2.29 -8.17 -31.95
CA LEU A 232 2.39 -7.74 -30.56
C LEU A 232 1.18 -8.18 -29.74
N ASP A 233 -0.04 -7.95 -30.24
CA ASP A 233 -1.28 -8.32 -29.53
C ASP A 233 -1.42 -9.84 -29.35
N GLU A 234 -1.03 -10.64 -30.35
CA GLU A 234 -0.99 -12.11 -30.26
C GLU A 234 -0.01 -12.57 -29.17
N ALA A 235 1.21 -12.02 -29.13
CA ALA A 235 2.22 -12.35 -28.12
C ALA A 235 1.78 -11.94 -26.71
N VAL A 236 1.28 -10.71 -26.53
CA VAL A 236 0.78 -10.21 -25.24
C VAL A 236 -0.42 -11.03 -24.77
N SER A 237 -1.32 -11.44 -25.68
CA SER A 237 -2.45 -12.31 -25.35
C SER A 237 -1.99 -13.69 -24.85
N TYR A 238 -0.96 -14.26 -25.48
CA TYR A 238 -0.34 -15.51 -25.05
C TYR A 238 0.26 -15.39 -23.64
N ASP A 239 1.04 -14.34 -23.37
CA ASP A 239 1.64 -14.11 -22.03
C ASP A 239 0.58 -13.84 -20.96
N MET A 240 -0.47 -13.09 -21.29
CA MET A 240 -1.63 -12.91 -20.40
C MET A 240 -2.30 -14.25 -20.08
N SER A 241 -2.44 -15.15 -21.05
CA SER A 241 -3.01 -16.49 -20.82
C SER A 241 -2.14 -17.32 -19.87
N LYS A 242 -0.81 -17.28 -20.05
CA LYS A 242 0.14 -17.93 -19.14
C LYS A 242 0.07 -17.36 -17.72
N TYR A 243 0.02 -16.04 -17.59
CA TYR A 243 -0.11 -15.34 -16.30
C TYR A 243 -1.41 -15.72 -15.57
N ARG A 244 -2.53 -15.81 -16.29
CA ARG A 244 -3.82 -16.27 -15.73
C ARG A 244 -3.76 -17.68 -15.16
N LYS A 245 -3.07 -18.60 -15.83
CA LYS A 245 -2.85 -19.97 -15.32
C LYS A 245 -2.05 -19.94 -14.01
N GLU A 246 -1.04 -19.09 -13.90
CA GLU A 246 -0.27 -18.92 -12.67
C GLU A 246 -1.09 -18.28 -11.55
N LEU A 247 -1.88 -17.25 -11.85
CA LEU A 247 -2.82 -16.69 -10.87
C LEU A 247 -3.80 -17.73 -10.34
N LYS A 248 -4.30 -18.63 -11.20
CA LYS A 248 -5.16 -19.74 -10.78
C LYS A 248 -4.43 -20.67 -9.80
N LYS A 249 -3.16 -21.01 -10.09
CA LYS A 249 -2.32 -21.84 -9.21
C LYS A 249 -2.08 -21.16 -7.86
N GLN A 250 -1.76 -19.86 -7.86
CA GLN A 250 -1.56 -19.09 -6.63
C GLN A 250 -2.84 -18.99 -5.81
N TYR A 251 -3.99 -18.77 -6.47
CA TYR A 251 -5.30 -18.76 -5.84
C TYR A 251 -5.59 -20.10 -5.13
N ASN A 252 -5.37 -21.22 -5.81
CA ASN A 252 -5.55 -22.56 -5.23
C ASN A 252 -4.60 -22.81 -4.04
N ASN A 253 -3.32 -22.44 -4.16
CA ASN A 253 -2.34 -22.58 -3.06
C ASN A 253 -2.71 -21.73 -1.84
N LYS A 254 -3.18 -20.50 -2.07
CA LYS A 254 -3.59 -19.57 -1.01
C LYS A 254 -4.79 -20.08 -0.23
N LEU A 255 -5.75 -20.69 -0.92
CA LEU A 255 -6.91 -21.31 -0.28
C LEU A 255 -6.58 -22.62 0.43
N ALA A 256 -5.62 -23.41 -0.09
CA ALA A 256 -5.13 -24.60 0.62
C ALA A 256 -4.47 -24.24 1.96
N LYS A 257 -3.74 -23.12 2.03
CA LYS A 257 -3.12 -22.64 3.28
C LYS A 257 -4.09 -21.99 4.24
N ASN A 258 -5.20 -21.44 3.74
CA ASN A 258 -6.20 -20.76 4.56
C ASN A 258 -7.61 -20.97 3.98
N PRO A 259 -8.27 -22.10 4.33
CA PRO A 259 -9.60 -22.43 3.84
C PRO A 259 -10.69 -21.43 4.24
N ILE A 260 -10.50 -20.68 5.34
CA ILE A 260 -11.44 -19.64 5.80
C ILE A 260 -11.64 -18.59 4.69
N LEU A 261 -10.59 -18.26 3.95
CA LEU A 261 -10.66 -17.29 2.85
C LEU A 261 -11.58 -17.72 1.71
N ALA A 262 -11.84 -19.03 1.56
CA ALA A 262 -12.78 -19.51 0.54
C ALA A 262 -14.24 -19.32 0.97
N GLN A 263 -14.50 -19.19 2.27
CA GLN A 263 -15.83 -19.23 2.90
C GLN A 263 -16.39 -17.82 3.20
N ILE A 264 -15.50 -16.85 3.45
CA ILE A 264 -15.88 -15.46 3.74
C ILE A 264 -16.30 -14.69 2.47
N ASP A 265 -17.36 -13.91 2.58
CA ASP A 265 -17.86 -12.95 1.59
C ASP A 265 -17.61 -11.50 2.06
N LEU A 266 -16.34 -11.22 2.34
CA LEU A 266 -15.87 -9.93 2.82
C LEU A 266 -15.01 -9.24 1.75
N ARG A 267 -15.16 -7.92 1.63
CA ARG A 267 -14.30 -7.05 0.82
C ARG A 267 -13.00 -6.72 1.56
N GLY A 268 -13.02 -6.73 2.89
CA GLY A 268 -11.94 -6.27 3.76
C GLY A 268 -12.04 -4.79 4.12
N THR A 269 -13.11 -4.10 3.73
CA THR A 269 -13.38 -2.70 4.10
C THR A 269 -14.54 -2.55 5.08
N GLU A 270 -15.19 -3.67 5.43
CA GLU A 270 -16.24 -3.76 6.43
C GLU A 270 -15.73 -3.36 7.83
N SER A 271 -16.67 -3.06 8.72
CA SER A 271 -16.38 -2.75 10.12
C SER A 271 -15.79 -3.95 10.85
N ASP A 272 -15.03 -3.72 11.92
CA ASP A 272 -14.42 -4.81 12.71
C ASP A 272 -15.49 -5.80 13.21
N LYS A 273 -16.66 -5.28 13.60
CA LYS A 273 -17.80 -6.08 14.05
C LYS A 273 -18.33 -7.02 12.97
N GLU A 274 -18.50 -6.52 11.75
CA GLU A 274 -18.98 -7.33 10.61
C GLU A 274 -17.96 -8.42 10.24
N ILE A 275 -16.67 -8.07 10.18
CA ILE A 275 -15.60 -9.02 9.88
C ILE A 275 -15.57 -10.15 10.91
N LEU A 276 -15.54 -9.81 12.21
CA LEU A 276 -15.47 -10.80 13.28
C LEU A 276 -16.72 -11.67 13.32
N SER A 277 -17.91 -11.10 13.06
CA SER A 277 -19.16 -11.84 12.99
C SER A 277 -19.15 -12.89 11.88
N GLU A 278 -18.75 -12.51 10.66
CA GLU A 278 -18.71 -13.45 9.54
C GLU A 278 -17.64 -14.53 9.73
N VAL A 279 -16.45 -14.17 10.23
CA VAL A 279 -15.40 -15.15 10.55
C VAL A 279 -15.88 -16.12 11.63
N THR A 280 -16.63 -15.66 12.64
CA THR A 280 -17.19 -16.53 13.69
C THR A 280 -18.15 -17.57 13.12
N THR A 281 -19.02 -17.17 12.19
CA THR A 281 -19.92 -18.10 11.48
C THR A 281 -19.12 -19.14 10.70
N VAL A 282 -18.14 -18.70 9.90
CA VAL A 282 -17.30 -19.59 9.10
C VAL A 282 -16.51 -20.56 9.98
N ILE A 283 -15.89 -20.10 11.06
CA ILE A 283 -15.15 -20.97 11.99
C ILE A 283 -16.09 -22.00 12.64
N SER A 284 -17.31 -21.61 12.99
CA SER A 284 -18.30 -22.52 13.55
C SER A 284 -18.70 -23.60 12.55
N ASP A 285 -18.87 -23.24 11.28
CA ASP A 285 -19.16 -24.19 10.21
C ASP A 285 -17.98 -25.14 9.96
N LEU A 286 -16.75 -24.62 9.91
CA LEU A 286 -15.53 -25.43 9.75
C LEU A 286 -15.34 -26.41 10.92
N ALA A 287 -15.57 -25.97 12.16
CA ALA A 287 -15.54 -26.84 13.34
C ALA A 287 -16.58 -27.96 13.23
N LYS A 288 -17.80 -27.65 12.77
CA LYS A 288 -18.87 -28.64 12.54
C LYS A 288 -18.50 -29.64 11.44
N GLN A 289 -17.95 -29.18 10.31
CA GLN A 289 -17.47 -30.05 9.23
C GLN A 289 -16.31 -30.95 9.68
N THR A 290 -15.43 -30.43 10.55
CA THR A 290 -14.34 -31.20 11.16
C THR A 290 -14.89 -32.31 12.07
N SER A 291 -15.90 -32.02 12.90
CA SER A 291 -16.60 -33.06 13.69
C SER A 291 -17.20 -34.14 12.82
N LEU A 292 -17.91 -33.77 11.75
CA LEU A 292 -18.49 -34.74 10.80
C LEU A 292 -17.42 -35.60 10.14
N SER A 293 -16.24 -35.05 9.87
CA SER A 293 -15.10 -35.80 9.32
C SER A 293 -14.56 -36.80 10.33
N ILE A 294 -14.44 -36.41 11.61
CA ILE A 294 -14.02 -37.29 12.71
C ILE A 294 -15.01 -38.43 12.89
N ASP A 295 -16.31 -38.11 12.98
CA ASP A 295 -17.38 -39.10 13.17
C ASP A 295 -17.36 -40.12 12.03
N ARG A 296 -17.23 -39.64 10.79
CA ARG A 296 -17.13 -40.50 9.62
C ARG A 296 -15.92 -41.42 9.66
N LEU A 297 -14.74 -40.91 10.00
CA LEU A 297 -13.52 -41.71 10.07
C LEU A 297 -13.54 -42.72 11.22
N THR A 298 -14.22 -42.39 12.32
CA THR A 298 -14.38 -43.29 13.47
C THR A 298 -15.27 -44.49 13.13
N HIS A 299 -16.21 -44.32 12.20
CA HIS A 299 -17.11 -45.36 11.71
C HIS A 299 -16.71 -45.89 10.31
N LEU A 300 -15.48 -45.61 9.86
CA LEU A 300 -14.99 -46.06 8.56
C LEU A 300 -14.87 -47.59 8.58
N LYS A 301 -15.43 -48.26 7.58
CA LYS A 301 -15.33 -49.71 7.45
C LYS A 301 -13.92 -50.10 7.05
N LYS A 302 -13.47 -51.30 7.46
CA LYS A 302 -12.13 -51.82 7.17
C LYS A 302 -11.83 -51.84 5.66
N GLU A 303 -12.80 -52.22 4.83
CA GLU A 303 -12.68 -52.23 3.36
C GLU A 303 -12.44 -50.84 2.72
N ASP A 304 -12.73 -49.76 3.44
CA ASP A 304 -12.61 -48.37 2.99
C ASP A 304 -11.38 -47.66 3.58
N GLU A 305 -10.66 -48.27 4.53
CA GLU A 305 -9.48 -47.66 5.18
C GLU A 305 -8.35 -47.38 4.19
N ALA A 306 -8.20 -48.23 3.17
CA ALA A 306 -7.21 -48.05 2.12
C ALA A 306 -7.38 -46.70 1.39
N SER A 307 -8.60 -46.16 1.30
CA SER A 307 -8.85 -44.86 0.66
C SER A 307 -8.14 -43.68 1.33
N LEU A 308 -7.74 -43.81 2.61
CA LEU A 308 -7.01 -42.77 3.34
C LEU A 308 -5.61 -42.52 2.77
N ILE A 309 -5.04 -43.54 2.10
CA ILE A 309 -3.72 -43.46 1.44
C ILE A 309 -3.71 -42.39 0.33
N ARG A 310 -4.87 -42.03 -0.24
CA ARG A 310 -5.00 -41.03 -1.31
C ARG A 310 -4.78 -39.60 -0.82
N ASN A 311 -4.76 -39.39 0.49
CA ASN A 311 -4.51 -38.08 1.05
C ASN A 311 -3.01 -37.82 1.20
N ASP A 312 -2.38 -37.32 0.13
CA ASP A 312 -0.94 -37.06 0.11
C ASP A 312 -0.47 -36.20 1.29
N ASN A 313 -1.23 -35.18 1.71
CA ASN A 313 -0.80 -34.30 2.81
C ASN A 313 -0.74 -35.04 4.14
N ILE A 314 -1.75 -35.85 4.43
CA ILE A 314 -1.82 -36.61 5.68
C ILE A 314 -0.85 -37.77 5.64
N LEU A 315 -0.76 -38.49 4.51
CA LEU A 315 0.18 -39.58 4.34
C LEU A 315 1.63 -39.11 4.49
N ASN A 316 2.00 -37.99 3.86
CA ASN A 316 3.33 -37.38 4.03
C ASN A 316 3.58 -36.98 5.49
N SER A 317 2.57 -36.43 6.19
CA SER A 317 2.70 -36.04 7.60
C SER A 317 2.84 -37.25 8.53
N PHE A 318 2.06 -38.30 8.28
CA PHE A 318 2.10 -39.58 8.99
C PHE A 318 3.46 -40.26 8.83
N ILE A 319 3.95 -40.39 7.59
CA ILE A 319 5.26 -41.01 7.31
C ILE A 319 6.39 -40.20 7.96
N LYS A 320 6.29 -38.88 7.96
CA LYS A 320 7.27 -38.01 8.63
C LYS A 320 7.24 -38.15 10.16
N ASP A 321 6.04 -38.27 10.75
CA ASP A 321 5.84 -38.47 12.20
C ASP A 321 6.39 -39.82 12.67
N ARG A 322 6.15 -40.88 11.88
CA ARG A 322 6.65 -42.24 12.15
C ARG A 322 8.14 -42.43 11.85
N GLY A 323 8.74 -41.56 11.05
CA GLY A 323 10.10 -41.68 10.56
C GLY A 323 10.15 -42.37 9.20
N VAL A 324 10.70 -41.66 8.21
CA VAL A 324 10.80 -42.14 6.82
C VAL A 324 11.65 -43.40 6.77
N SER A 325 11.08 -44.52 6.32
CA SER A 325 11.77 -45.80 6.15
C SER A 325 11.39 -46.45 4.82
N LYS A 326 12.28 -47.31 4.30
CA LYS A 326 12.06 -48.01 3.02
C LYS A 326 10.76 -48.84 3.05
N VAL A 327 10.55 -49.65 4.10
CA VAL A 327 9.32 -50.45 4.27
C VAL A 327 8.07 -49.60 4.26
N LEU A 328 8.06 -48.51 5.04
CA LEU A 328 6.90 -47.64 5.15
C LEU A 328 6.56 -46.99 3.80
N CYS A 329 7.58 -46.57 3.04
CA CYS A 329 7.40 -45.97 1.73
C CYS A 329 6.99 -46.98 0.66
N ASP A 330 7.60 -48.16 0.61
CA ASP A 330 7.28 -49.22 -0.35
C ASP A 330 5.85 -49.76 -0.15
N VAL A 331 5.46 -50.00 1.11
CA VAL A 331 4.09 -50.45 1.43
C VAL A 331 3.07 -49.34 1.18
N SER A 332 3.38 -48.09 1.55
CA SER A 332 2.46 -46.96 1.30
C SER A 332 2.29 -46.68 -0.20
N GLN A 333 3.36 -46.82 -0.99
CA GLN A 333 3.30 -46.67 -2.45
C GLN A 333 2.48 -47.81 -3.07
N ASN A 334 2.71 -49.07 -2.64
CA ASN A 334 1.90 -50.21 -3.08
C ASN A 334 0.40 -50.01 -2.78
N LEU A 335 0.05 -49.59 -1.56
CA LEU A 335 -1.34 -49.31 -1.19
C LEU A 335 -1.92 -48.16 -2.02
N LYS A 336 -1.13 -47.13 -2.30
CA LYS A 336 -1.52 -46.00 -3.15
C LYS A 336 -1.79 -46.45 -4.59
N ASP A 337 -0.87 -47.20 -5.19
CA ASP A 337 -1.00 -47.71 -6.55
C ASP A 337 -2.22 -48.65 -6.68
N GLN A 338 -2.46 -49.50 -5.68
CA GLN A 338 -3.63 -50.38 -5.63
C GLN A 338 -4.94 -49.60 -5.57
N GLU A 339 -5.00 -48.55 -4.77
CA GLU A 339 -6.21 -47.72 -4.62
C GLU A 339 -6.45 -46.82 -5.84
N GLU A 340 -5.40 -46.27 -6.45
CA GLU A 340 -5.49 -45.56 -7.73
C GLU A 340 -5.91 -46.51 -8.85
N PHE A 341 -5.39 -47.73 -8.89
CA PHE A 341 -5.81 -48.75 -9.85
C PHE A 341 -7.26 -49.19 -9.62
N LYS A 342 -7.71 -49.33 -8.37
CA LYS A 342 -9.11 -49.64 -8.02
C LYS A 342 -10.04 -48.50 -8.42
N GLU A 343 -9.60 -47.26 -8.27
CA GLU A 343 -10.31 -46.08 -8.75
C GLU A 343 -10.41 -46.08 -10.28
N ILE A 344 -9.28 -46.24 -10.98
CA ILE A 344 -9.24 -46.36 -12.43
C ILE A 344 -10.15 -47.50 -12.87
N ARG A 345 -10.11 -48.67 -12.22
CA ARG A 345 -10.98 -49.81 -12.54
C ARG A 345 -12.45 -49.50 -12.28
N THR A 346 -12.78 -48.76 -11.23
CA THR A 346 -14.15 -48.32 -10.95
C THR A 346 -14.63 -47.32 -12.00
N ASP A 347 -13.76 -46.41 -12.43
CA ASP A 347 -14.04 -45.41 -13.45
C ASP A 347 -14.08 -46.03 -14.86
N LEU A 348 -13.24 -47.04 -15.13
CA LEU A 348 -13.27 -47.88 -16.34
C LEU A 348 -14.47 -48.82 -16.34
N ALA A 349 -14.93 -49.29 -15.17
CA ALA A 349 -16.14 -50.08 -15.01
C ALA A 349 -17.39 -49.20 -15.10
N LEU A 350 -17.34 -47.92 -14.71
CA LEU A 350 -18.40 -46.94 -14.93
C LEU A 350 -18.46 -46.52 -16.41
N ALA A 351 -17.31 -46.22 -17.01
CA ALA A 351 -17.20 -45.99 -18.46
C ALA A 351 -17.57 -47.25 -19.25
N GLY A 352 -17.18 -48.42 -18.76
CA GLY A 352 -17.49 -49.74 -19.30
C GLY A 352 -18.94 -50.13 -19.12
N ALA A 353 -19.59 -49.82 -18.00
CA ALA A 353 -21.03 -50.02 -17.78
C ALA A 353 -21.86 -49.05 -18.62
N ALA A 354 -21.37 -47.82 -18.85
CA ALA A 354 -21.95 -46.89 -19.80
C ALA A 354 -21.78 -47.39 -21.27
N LEU A 355 -20.63 -47.99 -21.60
CA LEU A 355 -20.36 -48.59 -22.92
C LEU A 355 -21.10 -49.92 -23.16
N ILE A 356 -21.25 -50.77 -22.15
CA ILE A 356 -21.98 -52.05 -22.20
C ILE A 356 -23.49 -51.79 -22.18
N GLY A 357 -23.96 -50.80 -21.41
CA GLY A 357 -25.34 -50.30 -21.49
C GLY A 357 -25.68 -49.72 -22.86
N GLY A 358 -24.73 -49.00 -23.49
CA GLY A 358 -24.84 -48.56 -24.89
C GLY A 358 -24.81 -49.70 -25.91
N GLY A 359 -24.06 -50.77 -25.62
CA GLY A 359 -23.96 -51.96 -26.48
C GLY A 359 -25.24 -52.80 -26.55
N VAL A 360 -26.08 -52.78 -25.52
CA VAL A 360 -27.37 -53.51 -25.51
C VAL A 360 -28.45 -52.77 -26.33
N CYS A 361 -28.45 -51.43 -26.36
CA CYS A 361 -29.43 -50.69 -27.17
C CYS A 361 -29.18 -50.78 -28.69
N ALA A 362 -27.99 -51.22 -29.12
CA ALA A 362 -27.69 -51.53 -30.52
C ALA A 362 -28.34 -52.86 -31.00
N PHE A 363 -28.71 -53.77 -30.08
CA PHE A 363 -29.24 -55.10 -30.44
C PHE A 363 -30.74 -55.30 -30.18
N THR A 364 -31.42 -54.40 -29.44
CA THR A 364 -32.82 -54.61 -29.02
C THR A 364 -33.84 -53.61 -29.59
N ALA A 365 -33.50 -52.87 -30.66
CA ALA A 365 -34.43 -52.04 -31.45
C ALA A 365 -35.51 -51.29 -30.62
N GLY A 366 -35.07 -50.50 -29.63
CA GLY A 366 -35.82 -49.31 -29.21
C GLY A 366 -36.92 -49.42 -28.13
N ILE A 367 -37.23 -50.59 -27.54
CA ILE A 367 -38.29 -50.64 -26.49
C ILE A 367 -37.76 -51.01 -25.09
N GLY A 368 -36.62 -51.72 -24.99
CA GLY A 368 -35.98 -52.01 -23.70
C GLY A 368 -35.14 -50.87 -23.08
N CYS A 369 -34.91 -49.78 -23.82
CA CYS A 369 -33.92 -48.75 -23.47
C CYS A 369 -34.45 -47.71 -22.46
N MET A 370 -35.78 -47.58 -22.28
CA MET A 370 -36.38 -46.55 -21.42
C MET A 370 -36.54 -46.93 -19.93
N ILE A 371 -36.50 -48.21 -19.58
CA ILE A 371 -36.85 -48.66 -18.22
C ILE A 371 -35.71 -49.44 -17.54
N GLY A 372 -34.82 -50.09 -18.29
CA GLY A 372 -33.76 -50.95 -17.71
C GLY A 372 -32.40 -50.30 -17.43
N VAL A 373 -32.04 -49.20 -18.11
CA VAL A 373 -30.66 -48.67 -18.09
C VAL A 373 -30.55 -47.26 -17.48
N GLY A 374 -31.60 -46.43 -17.59
CA GLY A 374 -31.58 -45.04 -17.07
C GLY A 374 -31.67 -44.92 -15.55
N VAL A 375 -32.11 -45.94 -14.81
CA VAL A 375 -32.34 -45.79 -13.36
C VAL A 375 -31.21 -46.37 -12.51
N ALA A 376 -30.44 -47.35 -12.99
CA ALA A 376 -29.38 -47.97 -12.18
C ALA A 376 -27.98 -47.38 -12.46
N ALA A 377 -27.59 -47.17 -13.72
CA ALA A 377 -26.24 -46.68 -14.04
C ALA A 377 -26.08 -45.17 -13.84
N GLU A 378 -27.09 -44.36 -14.20
CA GLU A 378 -27.06 -42.90 -14.01
C GLU A 378 -27.18 -42.50 -12.53
N THR A 379 -28.01 -43.20 -11.74
CA THR A 379 -28.09 -42.92 -10.29
C THR A 379 -26.84 -43.37 -9.56
N ILE A 380 -26.22 -44.50 -9.92
CA ILE A 380 -24.98 -44.95 -9.28
C ILE A 380 -23.80 -44.04 -9.68
N GLY A 381 -23.67 -43.66 -10.96
CA GLY A 381 -22.62 -42.74 -11.42
C GLY A 381 -22.76 -41.32 -10.86
N ILE A 382 -23.98 -40.74 -10.88
CA ILE A 382 -24.25 -39.41 -10.31
C ILE A 382 -24.14 -39.45 -8.78
N SER A 383 -24.66 -40.49 -8.11
CA SER A 383 -24.54 -40.63 -6.65
C SER A 383 -23.10 -40.82 -6.23
N LEU A 384 -22.31 -41.62 -6.96
CA LEU A 384 -20.89 -41.83 -6.66
C LEU A 384 -20.07 -40.55 -6.90
N ALA A 385 -20.26 -39.87 -8.04
CA ALA A 385 -19.58 -38.59 -8.32
C ALA A 385 -20.01 -37.48 -7.34
N GLN A 386 -21.28 -37.47 -6.93
CA GLN A 386 -21.80 -36.53 -5.93
C GLN A 386 -21.29 -36.87 -4.52
N ASN A 387 -21.13 -38.14 -4.18
CA ASN A 387 -20.55 -38.58 -2.90
C ASN A 387 -19.05 -38.27 -2.85
N ARG A 388 -18.30 -38.55 -3.92
CA ARG A 388 -16.89 -38.16 -4.07
C ARG A 388 -16.71 -36.64 -4.00
N TYR A 389 -17.62 -35.87 -4.61
CA TYR A 389 -17.64 -34.40 -4.48
C TYR A 389 -17.93 -33.94 -3.05
N LYS A 390 -18.94 -34.52 -2.38
CA LYS A 390 -19.26 -34.22 -0.97
C LYS A 390 -18.10 -34.58 -0.04
N GLU A 391 -17.42 -35.69 -0.31
CA GLU A 391 -16.22 -36.15 0.39
C GLU A 391 -15.06 -35.18 0.21
N ALA A 392 -14.79 -34.76 -1.03
CA ALA A 392 -13.77 -33.76 -1.31
C ALA A 392 -14.10 -32.41 -0.65
N ALA A 393 -15.39 -32.03 -0.60
CA ALA A 393 -15.85 -30.82 0.09
C ALA A 393 -15.61 -30.89 1.59
N LEU A 394 -15.99 -32.01 2.21
CA LEU A 394 -15.82 -32.27 3.63
C LEU A 394 -14.33 -32.31 4.01
N ALA A 395 -13.51 -32.99 3.19
CA ALA A 395 -12.06 -33.07 3.36
C ALA A 395 -11.38 -31.70 3.16
N PHE A 396 -11.86 -30.87 2.22
CA PHE A 396 -11.27 -29.54 1.99
C PHE A 396 -11.57 -28.62 3.17
N ASN A 397 -12.81 -28.65 3.66
CA ASN A 397 -13.26 -27.84 4.80
C ASN A 397 -12.62 -28.26 6.13
N SER A 398 -12.18 -29.51 6.26
CA SER A 398 -11.45 -29.99 7.43
C SER A 398 -9.92 -29.85 7.32
N GLY A 399 -9.43 -29.27 6.21
CA GLY A 399 -8.00 -29.06 5.96
C GLY A 399 -7.24 -30.31 5.51
N LEU A 400 -7.96 -31.39 5.19
CA LEU A 400 -7.38 -32.67 4.79
C LEU A 400 -6.96 -32.68 3.31
N THR A 401 -7.67 -32.00 2.40
CA THR A 401 -7.33 -32.01 0.96
C THR A 401 -7.10 -30.61 0.40
N THR A 402 -6.55 -30.53 -0.81
CA THR A 402 -6.24 -29.26 -1.49
C THR A 402 -7.41 -28.76 -2.33
N ALA A 403 -7.43 -27.44 -2.57
CA ALA A 403 -8.36 -26.82 -3.51
C ALA A 403 -8.27 -27.43 -4.93
N GLN A 404 -7.10 -27.93 -5.34
CA GLN A 404 -6.93 -28.54 -6.66
C GLN A 404 -7.69 -29.86 -6.77
N ILE A 405 -7.49 -30.77 -5.80
CA ILE A 405 -8.20 -32.06 -5.73
C ILE A 405 -9.72 -31.84 -5.66
N TYR A 406 -10.16 -30.84 -4.89
CA TYR A 406 -11.57 -30.46 -4.88
C TYR A 406 -12.08 -29.99 -6.26
N GLU A 407 -11.34 -29.13 -6.96
CA GLU A 407 -11.72 -28.68 -8.32
C GLU A 407 -11.78 -29.85 -9.29
N ASP A 408 -10.86 -30.80 -9.19
CA ASP A 408 -10.81 -31.97 -10.08
C ASP A 408 -12.02 -32.88 -9.82
N ARG A 409 -12.39 -33.14 -8.55
CA ARG A 409 -13.62 -33.89 -8.19
C ARG A 409 -14.90 -33.16 -8.55
N LYS A 410 -14.91 -31.82 -8.45
CA LYS A 410 -16.03 -31.01 -8.92
C LYS A 410 -16.15 -31.05 -10.44
N PHE A 411 -15.02 -30.95 -11.15
CA PHE A 411 -14.98 -31.07 -12.60
C PHE A 411 -15.45 -32.46 -13.02
N GLU A 412 -14.99 -33.54 -12.37
CA GLU A 412 -15.48 -34.89 -12.60
C GLU A 412 -16.99 -34.96 -12.42
N ARG A 413 -17.55 -34.47 -11.31
CA ARG A 413 -19.01 -34.41 -11.13
C ARG A 413 -19.70 -33.60 -12.22
N ASP A 414 -19.23 -32.39 -12.50
CA ASP A 414 -19.81 -31.49 -13.49
C ASP A 414 -19.71 -32.08 -14.89
N PHE A 415 -18.62 -32.79 -15.19
CA PHE A 415 -18.37 -33.52 -16.43
C PHE A 415 -19.25 -34.78 -16.52
N THR A 416 -19.38 -35.57 -15.45
CA THR A 416 -20.33 -36.70 -15.35
C THR A 416 -21.78 -36.25 -15.53
N LEU A 417 -22.16 -35.10 -14.97
CA LEU A 417 -23.47 -34.49 -15.17
C LEU A 417 -23.65 -33.94 -16.60
N LEU A 418 -22.59 -33.42 -17.21
CA LEU A 418 -22.57 -32.92 -18.59
C LEU A 418 -22.59 -34.05 -19.62
N LEU A 419 -22.00 -35.21 -19.30
CA LEU A 419 -21.93 -36.40 -20.14
C LEU A 419 -23.16 -37.31 -20.01
N ALA A 420 -24.01 -37.12 -18.99
CA ALA A 420 -25.26 -37.86 -18.81
C ALA A 420 -26.20 -37.82 -20.05
N PRO A 421 -26.12 -36.81 -20.95
CA PRO A 421 -26.84 -36.85 -22.23
C PRO A 421 -25.94 -36.89 -23.49
N LEU A 422 -24.61 -36.89 -23.40
CA LEU A 422 -23.74 -36.65 -24.57
C LEU A 422 -22.44 -37.45 -24.50
N SER A 423 -22.37 -38.59 -25.20
CA SER A 423 -21.12 -39.34 -25.43
C SER A 423 -20.92 -39.61 -26.93
N ILE A 424 -20.44 -38.60 -27.66
CA ILE A 424 -19.78 -38.78 -28.96
C ILE A 424 -18.47 -37.97 -28.97
N THR A 425 -17.40 -38.66 -29.37
CA THR A 425 -16.04 -38.21 -29.71
C THR A 425 -15.10 -37.78 -28.58
N GLY A 426 -14.11 -38.65 -28.29
CA GLY A 426 -12.85 -38.28 -27.65
C GLY A 426 -11.76 -37.98 -28.68
N GLU A 427 -10.67 -37.33 -28.25
CA GLU A 427 -9.33 -37.93 -28.16
C GLU A 427 -8.26 -36.88 -27.72
N ILE A 428 -7.20 -37.39 -27.05
CA ILE A 428 -5.83 -36.86 -26.84
C ILE A 428 -5.61 -35.75 -25.78
N ILE A 429 -4.80 -36.05 -24.74
CA ILE A 429 -3.40 -35.58 -24.56
C ILE A 429 -2.86 -36.01 -23.18
N GLY A 430 -1.94 -36.98 -23.22
CA GLY A 430 -0.91 -37.18 -22.21
C GLY A 430 0.42 -36.55 -22.66
N SER A 431 1.31 -36.30 -21.69
CA SER A 431 2.72 -35.87 -21.82
C SER A 431 3.00 -34.37 -22.12
N SER A 432 3.07 -33.55 -21.07
CA SER A 432 3.93 -32.33 -21.04
C SER A 432 4.00 -31.69 -19.65
N VAL A 433 4.51 -32.42 -18.65
CA VAL A 433 4.85 -31.86 -17.33
C VAL A 433 6.30 -32.18 -17.00
N LYS A 434 7.25 -31.45 -17.59
CA LYS A 434 8.65 -31.43 -17.09
C LYS A 434 9.52 -30.23 -17.51
N TYR A 435 8.98 -29.15 -18.10
CA TYR A 435 9.80 -28.01 -18.59
C TYR A 435 9.43 -26.59 -18.10
N THR A 436 8.51 -26.40 -17.16
CA THR A 436 8.02 -25.04 -16.80
C THR A 436 8.49 -24.49 -15.45
N SER A 437 9.33 -25.19 -14.68
CA SER A 437 9.87 -24.69 -13.41
C SER A 437 11.18 -23.90 -13.52
N LYS A 438 11.90 -23.96 -14.65
CA LYS A 438 13.20 -23.28 -14.84
C LYS A 438 13.15 -21.88 -15.48
N ALA A 439 12.00 -21.45 -16.03
CA ALA A 439 11.87 -20.14 -16.69
C ALA A 439 11.37 -18.99 -15.77
N MET A 440 11.09 -19.26 -14.49
CA MET A 440 10.67 -18.23 -13.53
C MET A 440 11.57 -18.16 -12.27
N ARG A 441 12.69 -18.89 -12.28
CA ARG A 441 13.76 -18.79 -11.27
C ARG A 441 15.10 -18.56 -11.95
N TYR A 442 15.26 -17.41 -12.59
CA TYR A 442 16.57 -16.83 -12.87
C TYR A 442 16.45 -15.30 -12.98
N SER A 443 16.69 -14.61 -11.87
CA SER A 443 17.66 -13.51 -11.86
C SER A 443 18.78 -13.98 -10.92
N PRO A 444 20.01 -14.20 -11.42
CA PRO A 444 21.10 -14.82 -10.66
C PRO A 444 21.75 -13.90 -9.61
N THR A 445 21.12 -12.78 -9.20
CA THR A 445 21.76 -11.78 -8.32
C THR A 445 21.11 -11.55 -6.96
N GLY A 446 20.15 -12.36 -6.51
CA GLY A 446 19.81 -12.39 -5.06
C GLY A 446 19.33 -11.08 -4.42
N THR A 447 18.84 -10.11 -5.20
CA THR A 447 18.12 -8.94 -4.70
C THR A 447 16.72 -8.97 -5.29
N SER A 448 15.70 -9.03 -4.45
CA SER A 448 14.30 -8.88 -4.84
C SER A 448 14.09 -7.53 -5.54
N ILE A 449 14.15 -7.51 -6.87
CA ILE A 449 13.49 -6.46 -7.63
C ILE A 449 12.01 -6.82 -7.57
N ASP A 450 11.36 -6.26 -6.56
CA ASP A 450 9.93 -6.10 -6.45
C ASP A 450 9.46 -5.40 -7.74
N TYR A 451 8.83 -6.14 -8.66
CA TYR A 451 8.37 -5.59 -9.93
C TYR A 451 7.16 -4.66 -9.65
N ASP A 452 7.42 -3.42 -9.26
CA ASP A 452 6.42 -2.36 -9.24
C ASP A 452 6.05 -1.97 -10.68
N LEU A 453 5.32 -2.88 -11.34
CA LEU A 453 4.88 -2.74 -12.73
C LEU A 453 4.00 -1.49 -12.90
N LYS A 454 3.17 -1.19 -11.89
CA LYS A 454 2.31 0.00 -11.88
C LYS A 454 3.16 1.25 -11.90
N GLY A 455 4.17 1.33 -11.03
CA GLY A 455 5.14 2.40 -10.98
C GLY A 455 5.89 2.63 -12.28
N ILE A 456 6.45 1.56 -12.86
CA ILE A 456 7.15 1.60 -14.15
C ILE A 456 6.22 2.15 -15.25
N ARG A 457 5.01 1.59 -15.37
CA ARG A 457 4.00 2.08 -16.32
C ARG A 457 3.67 3.55 -16.09
N LYS A 458 3.45 3.97 -14.84
CA LYS A 458 3.13 5.38 -14.53
C LYS A 458 4.27 6.32 -14.88
N ARG A 459 5.52 5.90 -14.68
CA ARG A 459 6.71 6.69 -15.01
C ARG A 459 6.87 6.83 -16.52
N ASP A 460 6.58 5.76 -17.26
CA ASP A 460 6.68 5.79 -18.70
C ASP A 460 5.51 6.58 -19.33
N LEU A 461 4.30 6.49 -18.75
CA LEU A 461 3.19 7.39 -19.07
C LEU A 461 3.52 8.85 -18.78
N TYR A 462 4.23 9.14 -17.67
CA TYR A 462 4.75 10.47 -17.37
C TYR A 462 5.70 10.96 -18.46
N ARG A 463 6.64 10.11 -18.91
CA ARG A 463 7.55 10.46 -20.01
C ARG A 463 6.74 10.79 -21.27
N GLN A 464 5.77 9.95 -21.63
CA GLN A 464 4.94 10.13 -22.83
C GLN A 464 4.08 11.40 -22.77
N SER A 465 3.45 11.69 -21.63
CA SER A 465 2.52 12.84 -21.50
C SER A 465 3.22 14.19 -21.62
N THR A 466 4.48 14.29 -21.19
CA THR A 466 5.25 15.55 -21.30
C THR A 466 5.60 15.94 -22.73
N PHE A 467 5.54 15.03 -23.71
CA PHE A 467 5.88 15.33 -25.10
C PHE A 467 4.73 15.98 -25.90
N ILE A 468 3.49 15.96 -25.40
CA ILE A 468 2.29 16.20 -26.24
C ILE A 468 1.85 17.68 -26.30
N ASN A 469 2.30 18.58 -25.42
CA ASN A 469 1.72 19.93 -25.29
C ASN A 469 2.72 21.09 -25.42
N ARG A 470 3.35 21.26 -26.60
CA ARG A 470 4.26 22.41 -26.85
C ARG A 470 3.61 23.61 -27.56
N SER A 471 2.40 23.52 -28.10
CA SER A 471 1.89 24.54 -29.05
C SER A 471 0.70 25.38 -28.62
N ASP A 472 0.22 25.30 -27.37
CA ASP A 472 -0.89 26.14 -26.98
C ASP A 472 -0.38 27.55 -26.70
N LYS A 473 -0.63 28.46 -27.66
CA LYS A 473 -0.58 29.90 -27.37
C LYS A 473 -1.45 30.14 -26.14
N ILE A 474 -0.91 30.85 -25.16
CA ILE A 474 -1.68 31.28 -23.99
C ILE A 474 -2.84 32.11 -24.51
N GLY A 475 -4.06 31.60 -24.33
CA GLY A 475 -5.27 32.34 -24.68
C GLY A 475 -5.46 33.49 -23.70
N SER A 476 -6.26 33.26 -22.66
CA SER A 476 -6.51 34.23 -21.58
C SER A 476 -5.91 33.76 -20.25
N ARG A 477 -5.78 34.68 -19.28
CA ARG A 477 -5.40 34.35 -17.88
C ARG A 477 -6.30 33.27 -17.29
N ALA A 478 -7.61 33.34 -17.51
CA ALA A 478 -8.57 32.36 -17.04
C ALA A 478 -8.32 30.96 -17.63
N ASN A 479 -8.05 30.87 -18.95
CA ASN A 479 -7.72 29.60 -19.60
C ASN A 479 -6.40 29.02 -19.08
N PHE A 480 -5.42 29.88 -18.78
CA PHE A 480 -4.14 29.44 -18.20
C PHE A 480 -4.32 28.86 -16.79
N ILE A 481 -5.07 29.55 -15.92
CA ILE A 481 -5.39 29.08 -14.56
C ILE A 481 -6.14 27.75 -14.63
N SER A 482 -7.23 27.69 -15.40
CA SER A 482 -8.03 26.49 -15.61
C SER A 482 -7.20 25.29 -16.09
N LYS A 483 -6.19 25.53 -16.94
CA LYS A 483 -5.29 24.48 -17.44
C LYS A 483 -4.28 23.98 -16.41
N TYR A 484 -3.73 24.86 -15.56
CA TYR A 484 -2.55 24.54 -14.75
C TYR A 484 -2.76 24.53 -13.23
N GLU A 485 -3.84 25.11 -12.70
CA GLU A 485 -4.08 25.16 -11.24
C GLU A 485 -4.18 23.76 -10.64
N ASP A 486 -5.04 22.93 -11.22
CA ASP A 486 -5.28 21.54 -10.82
C ASP A 486 -4.36 20.54 -11.51
N TYR A 487 -3.40 21.01 -12.31
CA TYR A 487 -2.44 20.13 -12.97
C TYR A 487 -1.52 19.47 -11.94
N ILE A 488 -1.55 18.13 -11.92
CA ILE A 488 -0.70 17.30 -11.06
C ILE A 488 0.34 16.61 -11.95
N LEU A 489 1.60 17.04 -11.84
CA LEU A 489 2.70 16.48 -12.63
C LEU A 489 2.97 15.00 -12.30
N THR A 490 2.91 14.63 -11.01
CA THR A 490 3.16 13.27 -10.53
C THR A 490 2.09 12.81 -9.56
N GLY A 491 1.60 11.58 -9.75
CA GLY A 491 0.66 10.95 -8.84
C GLY A 491 1.34 10.32 -7.61
N PRO A 492 0.55 9.82 -6.63
CA PRO A 492 1.06 9.24 -5.40
C PRO A 492 2.02 8.08 -5.58
N GLU A 493 1.86 7.30 -6.65
CA GLU A 493 2.74 6.17 -6.95
C GLU A 493 4.16 6.64 -7.32
N LEU A 494 4.28 7.65 -8.19
CA LEU A 494 5.58 8.18 -8.60
C LEU A 494 6.28 8.89 -7.44
N ASN A 495 5.53 9.71 -6.69
CA ASN A 495 6.06 10.35 -5.49
C ASN A 495 6.57 9.31 -4.50
N ASN A 496 5.82 8.23 -4.24
CA ASN A 496 6.27 7.17 -3.34
C ASN A 496 7.54 6.48 -3.84
N ARG A 497 7.64 6.14 -5.13
CA ARG A 497 8.86 5.52 -5.68
C ARG A 497 10.08 6.41 -5.50
N TRP A 498 9.95 7.69 -5.82
CA TRP A 498 11.03 8.64 -5.59
C TRP A 498 11.39 8.74 -4.10
N ILE A 499 10.41 8.76 -3.19
CA ILE A 499 10.65 8.77 -1.74
C ILE A 499 11.40 7.51 -1.28
N GLN A 500 10.99 6.32 -1.75
CA GLN A 500 11.71 5.07 -1.42
C GLN A 500 13.13 5.08 -1.98
N ASN A 501 13.30 5.56 -3.22
CA ASN A 501 14.61 5.72 -3.83
C ASN A 501 15.50 6.70 -3.04
N ALA A 502 14.95 7.85 -2.63
CA ALA A 502 15.63 8.87 -1.84
C ALA A 502 16.08 8.34 -0.47
N ARG A 503 15.22 7.58 0.22
CA ARG A 503 15.55 6.93 1.50
C ARG A 503 16.66 5.90 1.36
N ALA A 504 16.61 5.09 0.31
CA ALA A 504 17.62 4.07 0.04
C ALA A 504 18.91 4.62 -0.59
N THR A 505 18.89 5.87 -1.08
CA THR A 505 19.99 6.48 -1.86
C THR A 505 20.41 5.60 -3.04
N ASN A 506 19.41 5.18 -3.84
CA ASN A 506 19.57 4.23 -4.95
C ASN A 506 19.80 4.90 -6.31
N ALA A 507 19.95 6.23 -6.36
CA ALA A 507 20.31 6.97 -7.56
C ALA A 507 21.77 7.45 -7.52
N SER A 508 22.33 7.72 -8.68
CA SER A 508 23.69 8.27 -8.81
C SER A 508 23.75 9.78 -8.61
N LEU A 509 22.63 10.45 -8.86
CA LEU A 509 22.50 11.89 -8.85
C LEU A 509 21.05 12.25 -8.49
N TYR A 510 20.88 13.25 -7.64
CA TYR A 510 19.58 13.86 -7.35
C TYR A 510 19.59 15.31 -7.83
N LEU A 511 18.45 15.76 -8.33
CA LEU A 511 18.17 17.14 -8.73
C LEU A 511 16.90 17.60 -8.02
N ASP A 512 16.96 18.74 -7.35
CA ASP A 512 15.79 19.41 -6.74
C ASP A 512 15.62 20.79 -7.36
N ILE A 513 14.41 21.10 -7.81
CA ILE A 513 14.05 22.39 -8.39
C ILE A 513 12.84 22.92 -7.63
N GLU A 514 12.95 24.11 -7.04
CA GLU A 514 11.89 24.70 -6.24
C GLU A 514 11.49 26.10 -6.71
N ASN A 515 10.20 26.44 -6.60
CA ASN A 515 9.76 27.83 -6.67
C ASN A 515 10.14 28.55 -5.37
N SER A 516 11.29 29.19 -5.41
CA SER A 516 11.87 29.94 -4.30
C SER A 516 11.18 31.30 -4.08
N ALA A 517 10.40 31.80 -5.05
CA ALA A 517 9.65 33.05 -4.97
C ALA A 517 8.19 32.88 -4.52
N LEU A 518 7.70 31.64 -4.42
CA LEU A 518 6.30 31.28 -4.19
C LEU A 518 5.58 32.12 -3.11
N LYS A 519 6.15 32.22 -1.91
CA LYS A 519 5.55 33.00 -0.81
C LYS A 519 5.41 34.48 -1.18
N ARG A 520 6.50 35.08 -1.67
CA ARG A 520 6.52 36.48 -2.10
C ARG A 520 5.52 36.72 -3.22
N LEU A 521 5.41 35.81 -4.19
CA LEU A 521 4.46 35.92 -5.29
C LEU A 521 3.02 35.84 -4.81
N ASN A 522 2.69 34.95 -3.87
CA ASN A 522 1.38 34.92 -3.24
C ASN A 522 1.07 36.25 -2.53
N ASP A 523 2.05 36.81 -1.82
CA ASP A 523 1.90 38.06 -1.08
C ASP A 523 1.77 39.28 -2.03
N THR A 524 2.48 39.31 -3.16
CA THR A 524 2.52 40.48 -4.06
C THR A 524 1.50 40.44 -5.19
N ILE A 525 1.16 39.25 -5.72
CA ILE A 525 0.19 39.09 -6.80
C ILE A 525 -1.25 39.00 -6.24
N GLY A 526 -1.41 38.46 -5.02
CA GLY A 526 -2.73 38.32 -4.39
C GLY A 526 -3.64 37.26 -5.02
N ASP A 527 -3.17 36.52 -6.04
CA ASP A 527 -3.90 35.45 -6.72
C ASP A 527 -3.15 34.11 -6.58
N LYS A 528 -3.52 33.31 -5.58
CA LYS A 528 -2.92 32.00 -5.32
C LYS A 528 -3.15 31.01 -6.47
N SER A 529 -4.27 31.12 -7.18
CA SER A 529 -4.60 30.26 -8.32
C SER A 529 -3.66 30.52 -9.49
N LEU A 530 -3.41 31.81 -9.81
CA LEU A 530 -2.42 32.20 -10.81
C LEU A 530 -1.01 31.75 -10.42
N VAL A 531 -0.58 31.97 -9.18
CA VAL A 531 0.76 31.57 -8.72
C VAL A 531 0.95 30.05 -8.76
N THR A 532 -0.09 29.29 -8.43
CA THR A 532 -0.12 27.83 -8.54
C THR A 532 0.01 27.39 -10.00
N ALA A 533 -0.78 28.00 -10.90
CA ALA A 533 -0.75 27.73 -12.33
C ALA A 533 0.64 28.04 -12.94
N LEU A 534 1.24 29.19 -12.58
CA LEU A 534 2.60 29.56 -12.98
C LEU A 534 3.61 28.50 -12.52
N THR A 535 3.54 28.08 -11.26
CA THR A 535 4.41 27.04 -10.71
C THR A 535 4.26 25.73 -11.50
N ASN A 536 3.04 25.27 -11.76
CA ASN A 536 2.79 24.03 -12.48
C ASN A 536 3.16 24.08 -13.98
N SER A 537 3.05 25.25 -14.60
CA SER A 537 3.51 25.44 -15.98
C SER A 537 5.03 25.31 -16.10
N HIS A 538 5.81 25.89 -15.17
CA HIS A 538 7.27 25.71 -15.12
C HIS A 538 7.65 24.24 -14.95
N LYS A 539 6.99 23.54 -14.02
CA LYS A 539 7.18 22.10 -13.81
C LYS A 539 6.94 21.28 -15.07
N THR A 540 5.97 21.67 -15.88
CA THR A 540 5.68 21.03 -17.18
C THR A 540 6.81 21.27 -18.19
N ILE A 541 7.28 22.52 -18.31
CA ILE A 541 8.40 22.89 -19.20
C ILE A 541 9.67 22.10 -18.83
N ILE A 542 10.06 22.10 -17.56
CA ILE A 542 11.28 21.42 -17.11
C ILE A 542 11.19 19.90 -17.27
N ALA A 543 10.03 19.30 -16.93
CA ALA A 543 9.78 17.88 -17.13
C ALA A 543 9.94 17.47 -18.60
N THR A 544 9.41 18.28 -19.51
CA THR A 544 9.49 18.06 -20.95
C THR A 544 10.94 18.09 -21.42
N ARG A 545 11.71 19.11 -21.00
CA ARG A 545 13.12 19.29 -21.39
C ARG A 545 14.02 18.19 -20.82
N ILE A 546 13.80 17.76 -19.58
CA ILE A 546 14.54 16.64 -18.98
C ILE A 546 14.22 15.33 -19.71
N ASN A 547 12.95 15.07 -20.05
CA ASN A 547 12.59 13.87 -20.80
C ASN A 547 13.16 13.86 -22.23
N GLU A 548 13.29 15.03 -22.88
CA GLU A 548 14.04 15.16 -24.14
C GLU A 548 15.53 14.86 -23.96
N LEU A 549 16.15 15.38 -22.90
CA LEU A 549 17.55 15.13 -22.60
C LEU A 549 17.84 13.63 -22.40
N LEU A 550 16.97 12.92 -21.67
CA LEU A 550 17.15 11.51 -21.35
C LEU A 550 17.13 10.59 -22.59
N LYS A 551 16.63 11.05 -23.75
CA LYS A 551 16.75 10.29 -25.01
C LYS A 551 18.21 10.06 -25.43
N LYS A 552 19.13 10.95 -25.01
CA LYS A 552 20.58 10.78 -25.24
C LYS A 552 21.23 9.76 -24.30
N TYR A 553 20.54 9.39 -23.21
CA TYR A 553 21.05 8.52 -22.16
C TYR A 553 20.11 7.31 -21.95
N PRO A 554 20.00 6.39 -22.93
CA PRO A 554 19.04 5.29 -22.89
C PRO A 554 19.28 4.27 -21.76
N ASN A 555 20.43 4.35 -21.09
CA ASN A 555 20.78 3.53 -19.92
C ASN A 555 20.54 4.23 -18.57
N ILE A 556 20.00 5.45 -18.60
CA ILE A 556 19.64 6.23 -17.41
C ILE A 556 18.12 6.34 -17.34
N ASP A 557 17.56 5.98 -16.19
CA ASP A 557 16.15 6.23 -15.88
C ASP A 557 16.00 7.32 -14.82
N ILE A 558 14.76 7.73 -14.54
CA ILE A 558 14.43 8.69 -13.50
C ILE A 558 13.32 8.17 -12.60
N GLU A 559 13.47 8.36 -11.30
CA GLU A 559 12.31 8.51 -10.43
C GLU A 559 11.99 10.00 -10.33
N VAL A 560 10.70 10.36 -10.35
CA VAL A 560 10.25 11.75 -10.34
C VAL A 560 9.28 11.99 -9.20
N TYR A 561 9.42 13.14 -8.56
CA TYR A 561 8.56 13.63 -7.50
C TYR A 561 8.13 15.05 -7.80
N SER A 562 6.89 15.38 -7.46
CA SER A 562 6.37 16.75 -7.50
C SER A 562 5.43 16.99 -6.33
N ASP A 563 5.61 18.15 -5.70
CA ASP A 563 4.67 18.70 -4.71
C ASP A 563 4.22 20.09 -5.14
N PHE A 564 3.65 20.88 -4.22
CA PHE A 564 3.18 22.23 -4.50
C PHE A 564 4.30 23.16 -4.96
N LYS A 565 5.49 23.08 -4.34
CA LYS A 565 6.59 24.02 -4.54
C LYS A 565 7.67 23.50 -5.49
N SER A 566 7.87 22.19 -5.55
CA SER A 566 9.10 21.60 -6.06
C SER A 566 8.85 20.45 -7.03
N THR A 567 9.84 20.20 -7.88
CA THR A 567 9.97 18.98 -8.68
C THR A 567 11.36 18.41 -8.48
N ARG A 568 11.43 17.10 -8.22
CA ARG A 568 12.67 16.40 -7.89
C ARG A 568 12.86 15.19 -8.77
N TYR A 569 14.11 14.92 -9.11
CA TYR A 569 14.51 13.83 -9.98
C TYR A 569 15.61 13.01 -9.30
N ALA A 570 15.52 11.70 -9.42
CA ALA A 570 16.58 10.77 -9.03
C ALA A 570 17.02 10.00 -10.26
N PHE A 571 18.27 10.18 -10.70
CA PHE A 571 18.81 9.56 -11.90
C PHE A 571 19.41 8.18 -11.58
N VAL A 572 18.76 7.13 -12.05
CA VAL A 572 19.07 5.72 -11.76
C VAL A 572 19.70 5.03 -12.98
N PRO A 573 20.50 3.95 -12.80
CA PRO A 573 20.85 3.29 -11.54
C PRO A 573 21.88 4.06 -10.71
N LYS A 574 22.17 3.57 -9.51
CA LYS A 574 23.38 3.96 -8.77
C LYS A 574 24.62 3.46 -9.51
N GLY A 575 25.72 4.20 -9.46
CA GLY A 575 26.98 3.83 -10.12
C GLY A 575 27.07 4.19 -11.60
N ILE A 576 26.32 5.18 -12.07
CA ILE A 576 26.52 5.76 -13.42
C ILE A 576 27.99 6.19 -13.54
N PRO A 577 28.71 5.80 -14.62
CA PRO A 577 30.10 6.17 -14.83
C PRO A 577 30.33 7.68 -14.66
N SER A 578 31.42 8.05 -13.99
CA SER A 578 31.72 9.44 -13.62
C SER A 578 31.73 10.40 -14.82
N GLU A 579 32.22 9.96 -15.98
CA GLU A 579 32.22 10.73 -17.22
C GLU A 579 30.79 11.02 -17.71
N ILE A 580 29.95 9.98 -17.79
CA ILE A 580 28.53 10.12 -18.18
C ILE A 580 27.79 11.01 -17.16
N LYS A 581 28.06 10.84 -15.86
CA LYS A 581 27.47 11.66 -14.80
C LYS A 581 27.87 13.14 -14.93
N ALA A 582 29.13 13.42 -15.26
CA ALA A 582 29.63 14.78 -15.47
C ALA A 582 28.98 15.42 -16.71
N GLN A 583 28.89 14.68 -17.82
CA GLN A 583 28.22 15.16 -19.04
C GLN A 583 26.73 15.42 -18.79
N LEU A 584 26.03 14.48 -18.16
CA LEU A 584 24.62 14.63 -17.79
C LEU A 584 24.42 15.88 -16.92
N THR A 585 25.29 16.10 -15.93
CA THR A 585 25.21 17.28 -15.05
C THR A 585 25.35 18.59 -15.82
N LYS A 586 26.30 18.65 -16.77
CA LYS A 586 26.50 19.81 -17.64
C LYS A 586 25.27 20.08 -18.53
N GLU A 587 24.71 19.03 -19.14
CA GLU A 587 23.53 19.17 -20.01
C GLU A 587 22.25 19.49 -19.22
N LEU A 588 22.10 18.96 -17.99
CA LEU A 588 21.01 19.34 -17.08
C LEU A 588 21.03 20.84 -16.75
N ASN A 589 22.21 21.43 -16.57
CA ASN A 589 22.34 22.85 -16.33
C ASN A 589 21.85 23.68 -17.54
N SER A 590 22.19 23.27 -18.77
CA SER A 590 21.66 23.91 -19.99
C SER A 590 20.14 23.80 -20.07
N VAL A 591 19.61 22.59 -19.83
CA VAL A 591 18.16 22.32 -19.80
C VAL A 591 17.43 23.22 -18.81
N TYR A 592 17.97 23.36 -17.60
CA TYR A 592 17.38 24.20 -16.57
C TYR A 592 17.38 25.69 -16.96
N GLN A 593 18.49 26.20 -17.49
CA GLN A 593 18.59 27.59 -17.95
C GLN A 593 17.64 27.90 -19.11
N GLU A 594 17.54 26.99 -20.09
CA GLU A 594 16.61 27.11 -21.20
C GLU A 594 15.15 27.10 -20.72
N ALA A 595 14.81 26.19 -19.81
CA ALA A 595 13.47 26.11 -19.23
C ALA A 595 13.08 27.38 -18.49
N ASN A 596 13.97 27.95 -17.67
CA ASN A 596 13.74 29.22 -16.98
C ASN A 596 13.57 30.39 -17.96
N ARG A 597 14.34 30.40 -19.06
CA ARG A 597 14.23 31.44 -20.09
C ARG A 597 12.92 31.34 -20.86
N GLU A 598 12.54 30.13 -21.27
CA GLU A 598 11.25 29.84 -21.92
C GLU A 598 10.08 30.26 -21.04
N PHE A 599 10.09 29.84 -19.78
CA PHE A 599 9.09 30.23 -18.79
C PHE A 599 9.03 31.75 -18.59
N ALA A 600 10.18 32.41 -18.43
CA ALA A 600 10.20 33.86 -18.24
C ALA A 600 9.64 34.62 -19.45
N ASN A 601 9.97 34.19 -20.67
CA ASN A 601 9.42 34.80 -21.88
C ASN A 601 7.90 34.61 -21.98
N MET A 602 7.41 33.44 -21.58
CA MET A 602 5.99 33.11 -21.52
C MET A 602 5.23 33.98 -20.49
N VAL A 603 5.80 34.20 -19.31
CA VAL A 603 5.15 34.94 -18.21
C VAL A 603 5.19 36.46 -18.41
N LYS A 604 6.25 36.99 -19.05
CA LYS A 604 6.38 38.43 -19.34
C LYS A 604 5.22 38.99 -20.16
N THR A 605 4.55 38.15 -20.95
CA THR A 605 3.42 38.57 -21.78
C THR A 605 2.06 38.40 -21.08
N MET A 606 2.03 37.95 -19.82
CA MET A 606 0.78 37.75 -19.07
C MET A 606 0.35 39.00 -18.31
N GLU A 607 -0.95 39.28 -18.33
CA GLU A 607 -1.57 40.33 -17.52
C GLU A 607 -1.51 40.00 -16.02
N GLY A 608 -1.24 41.01 -15.18
CA GLY A 608 -1.22 40.87 -13.72
C GLY A 608 0.13 40.47 -13.11
N ILE A 609 1.18 40.38 -13.93
CA ILE A 609 2.56 40.17 -13.46
C ILE A 609 3.29 41.52 -13.42
N PRO A 610 3.84 41.95 -12.26
CA PRO A 610 4.57 43.21 -12.19
C PRO A 610 5.84 43.20 -13.08
N THR A 611 6.09 44.29 -13.80
CA THR A 611 7.19 44.40 -14.79
C THR A 611 8.58 44.37 -14.16
N GLN A 612 8.70 44.72 -12.88
CA GLN A 612 9.93 44.70 -12.09
C GLN A 612 10.34 43.30 -11.61
N GLU A 613 9.53 42.25 -11.86
CA GLU A 613 9.84 40.90 -11.41
C GLU A 613 11.03 40.27 -12.16
N ASN A 614 11.99 39.70 -11.41
CA ASN A 614 13.00 38.82 -11.98
C ASN A 614 12.47 37.39 -12.11
N ILE A 615 11.65 37.16 -13.15
CA ILE A 615 10.96 35.89 -13.39
C ILE A 615 11.95 34.72 -13.56
N GLN A 616 13.11 34.95 -14.19
CA GLN A 616 14.14 33.91 -14.38
C GLN A 616 14.72 33.42 -13.05
N GLY A 617 14.70 34.24 -11.99
CA GLY A 617 15.19 33.91 -10.66
C GLY A 617 14.15 33.27 -9.73
N TRP A 618 12.90 33.10 -10.17
CA TRP A 618 11.84 32.53 -9.32
C TRP A 618 12.10 31.08 -8.94
N PHE A 619 12.65 30.30 -9.87
CA PHE A 619 12.97 28.89 -9.67
C PHE A 619 14.45 28.73 -9.40
N GLN A 620 14.78 27.88 -8.43
CA GLN A 620 16.16 27.58 -8.04
C GLN A 620 16.40 26.08 -8.14
N ALA A 621 17.62 25.67 -8.45
CA ALA A 621 17.96 24.28 -8.64
C ALA A 621 19.25 23.88 -7.93
N GLY A 622 19.31 22.63 -7.52
CA GLY A 622 20.44 22.06 -6.81
C GLY A 622 20.61 20.57 -7.04
N ILE A 623 21.86 20.11 -6.99
CA ILE A 623 22.24 18.70 -7.21
C ILE A 623 23.09 18.15 -6.07
N GLY A 624 22.91 16.86 -5.79
CA GLY A 624 23.59 16.15 -4.70
C GLY A 624 23.73 14.66 -4.96
N GLY A 625 24.53 13.99 -4.12
CA GLY A 625 24.65 12.54 -4.08
C GLY A 625 23.45 11.88 -3.39
N THR A 626 22.77 12.63 -2.51
CA THR A 626 21.49 12.25 -1.90
C THR A 626 20.41 13.28 -2.24
N ALA A 627 19.14 12.91 -2.03
CA ALA A 627 18.02 13.81 -2.24
C ALA A 627 18.08 15.05 -1.34
N ASP A 628 18.54 14.88 -0.10
CA ASP A 628 18.65 15.98 0.87
C ASP A 628 19.83 16.90 0.58
N GLU A 629 20.95 16.35 0.11
CA GLU A 629 22.06 17.16 -0.39
C GLU A 629 21.64 18.06 -1.56
N ALA A 630 20.86 17.51 -2.50
CA ALA A 630 20.30 18.28 -3.61
C ALA A 630 19.37 19.38 -3.08
N GLY A 631 18.47 19.07 -2.14
CA GLY A 631 17.58 20.06 -1.52
C GLY A 631 18.32 21.18 -0.78
N GLN A 632 19.38 20.86 -0.03
CA GLN A 632 20.21 21.89 0.63
C GLN A 632 20.95 22.77 -0.36
N ALA A 633 21.46 22.18 -1.45
CA ALA A 633 22.06 22.94 -2.54
C ALA A 633 21.05 23.88 -3.21
N THR A 634 19.83 23.42 -3.44
CA THR A 634 18.74 24.22 -4.00
C THR A 634 18.40 25.42 -3.12
N LYS A 635 18.28 25.24 -1.80
CA LYS A 635 18.00 26.33 -0.85
C LYS A 635 19.08 27.41 -0.84
N ARG A 636 20.35 27.01 -1.00
CA ARG A 636 21.54 27.89 -0.96
C ARG A 636 22.01 28.39 -2.33
N SER A 637 21.37 27.97 -3.41
CA SER A 637 21.67 28.41 -4.77
C SER A 637 21.79 29.94 -4.88
N ARG A 638 20.84 30.68 -4.31
CA ARG A 638 20.82 32.15 -4.34
C ARG A 638 22.02 32.83 -3.68
N SER A 639 22.60 32.21 -2.64
CA SER A 639 23.75 32.77 -1.92
C SER A 639 25.08 32.42 -2.58
N VAL A 640 25.12 31.32 -3.33
CA VAL A 640 26.37 30.79 -3.90
C VAL A 640 26.47 31.03 -5.41
N ASP A 641 25.34 31.17 -6.12
CA ASP A 641 25.32 31.29 -7.57
C ASP A 641 24.14 32.17 -8.05
N ARG A 642 24.44 33.41 -8.45
CA ARG A 642 23.44 34.34 -9.02
C ARG A 642 23.25 34.17 -10.53
N SER A 643 24.00 33.27 -11.17
CA SER A 643 24.00 33.13 -12.63
C SER A 643 22.82 32.32 -13.19
N GLY A 644 21.90 31.86 -12.33
CA GLY A 644 20.80 30.98 -12.73
C GLY A 644 21.28 29.58 -13.13
N GLN A 645 22.39 29.12 -12.53
CA GLN A 645 22.91 27.76 -12.69
C GLN A 645 22.40 26.83 -11.57
N ILE A 646 22.51 25.53 -11.82
CA ILE A 646 22.25 24.50 -10.81
C ILE A 646 23.39 24.52 -9.78
N ALA A 647 23.06 24.71 -8.50
CA ALA A 647 24.04 24.67 -7.43
C ALA A 647 24.41 23.23 -7.06
N SER A 648 25.69 22.91 -6.94
CA SER A 648 26.12 21.58 -6.47
C SER A 648 26.29 21.56 -4.95
N PHE A 649 25.95 20.45 -4.29
CA PHE A 649 26.16 20.30 -2.85
C PHE A 649 27.59 20.60 -2.39
N GLN A 650 28.61 20.22 -3.19
CA GLN A 650 30.01 20.51 -2.87
C GLN A 650 30.30 22.01 -2.71
N LYS A 651 29.62 22.87 -3.48
CA LYS A 651 29.78 24.33 -3.41
C LYS A 651 29.13 24.94 -2.15
N VAL A 652 28.19 24.25 -1.50
CA VAL A 652 27.44 24.78 -0.35
C VAL A 652 27.86 24.18 0.99
N LYS A 653 28.79 23.21 0.98
CA LYS A 653 29.29 22.54 2.20
C LYS A 653 29.82 23.53 3.22
N PHE A 654 30.69 24.46 2.79
CA PHE A 654 31.27 25.47 3.67
C PHE A 654 30.19 26.34 4.36
N THR A 655 29.13 26.71 3.62
CA THR A 655 28.01 27.47 4.21
C THR A 655 27.28 26.65 5.27
N ILE A 656 27.09 25.35 5.06
CA ILE A 656 26.49 24.45 6.06
C ILE A 656 27.37 24.37 7.32
N GLU A 657 28.69 24.23 7.16
CA GLU A 657 29.64 24.21 8.29
C GLU A 657 29.59 25.52 9.07
N GLU A 658 29.53 26.66 8.37
CA GLU A 658 29.40 27.97 8.99
C GLU A 658 28.06 28.15 9.72
N ASP A 659 26.95 27.69 9.12
CA ASP A 659 25.63 27.71 9.74
C ASP A 659 25.64 26.92 11.05
N VAL A 660 26.18 25.69 11.04
CA VAL A 660 26.30 24.82 12.22
C VAL A 660 27.21 25.44 13.29
N LYS A 661 28.37 25.97 12.91
CA LYS A 661 29.29 26.65 13.84
C LYS A 661 28.61 27.83 14.54
N ASN A 662 27.84 28.61 13.78
CA ASN A 662 27.09 29.74 14.32
C ASN A 662 25.94 29.29 15.26
N VAL A 663 25.28 28.17 14.94
CA VAL A 663 24.25 27.55 15.78
C VAL A 663 24.85 27.14 17.13
N VAL A 664 25.92 26.35 17.12
CA VAL A 664 26.61 25.88 18.34
C VAL A 664 27.13 27.06 19.18
N LYS A 665 27.73 28.07 18.52
CA LYS A 665 28.21 29.29 19.21
C LYS A 665 27.08 30.06 19.89
N TYR A 666 25.91 30.18 19.26
CA TYR A 666 24.76 30.85 19.88
C TYR A 666 24.24 30.04 21.07
N THR A 667 24.06 28.72 20.89
CA THR A 667 23.59 27.80 21.94
C THR A 667 24.45 27.85 23.20
N ALA A 668 25.78 27.90 23.06
CA ALA A 668 26.70 28.00 24.20
C ALA A 668 26.50 29.28 25.07
N ARG A 669 25.80 30.29 24.55
CA ARG A 669 25.46 31.52 25.29
C ARG A 669 24.11 31.44 25.99
N LEU A 670 23.28 30.46 25.66
CA LEU A 670 22.02 30.22 26.36
C LEU A 670 22.33 29.53 27.69
N ASN A 671 21.97 30.18 28.79
CA ASN A 671 22.17 29.71 30.14
C ASN A 671 21.05 30.25 31.05
N PRO A 672 20.93 29.78 32.31
CA PRO A 672 19.86 30.23 33.23
C PRO A 672 19.81 31.74 33.51
N ASN A 673 20.89 32.49 33.24
CA ASN A 673 20.94 33.94 33.41
C ASN A 673 20.53 34.73 32.14
N HIS A 674 20.41 34.05 31.00
CA HIS A 674 20.01 34.69 29.73
C HIS A 674 18.60 35.30 29.85
N PRO A 675 18.28 36.46 29.23
CA PRO A 675 16.98 37.10 29.40
C PRO A 675 15.78 36.21 29.02
N LEU A 676 15.93 35.39 27.97
CA LEU A 676 14.93 34.35 27.62
C LEU A 676 14.70 33.31 28.74
N ALA A 677 15.72 32.93 29.49
CA ALA A 677 15.60 31.93 30.56
C ALA A 677 14.72 32.43 31.71
N LYS A 678 14.87 33.71 32.06
CA LYS A 678 14.13 34.37 33.15
C LYS A 678 12.62 34.36 32.96
N VAL A 679 12.16 34.16 31.71
CA VAL A 679 10.74 34.10 31.33
C VAL A 679 10.34 32.73 30.76
N GLY A 680 11.16 31.69 30.95
CA GLY A 680 10.85 30.33 30.52
C GLY A 680 10.84 30.11 29.01
N LEU A 681 11.56 30.94 28.24
CA LEU A 681 11.65 30.86 26.78
C LEU A 681 12.90 30.13 26.26
N ILE A 682 13.60 29.41 27.14
CA ILE A 682 14.55 28.37 26.75
C ILE A 682 14.17 27.07 27.45
N GLU A 683 14.56 25.95 26.85
CA GLU A 683 14.40 24.62 27.41
C GLU A 683 15.71 23.85 27.36
N ARG A 684 15.88 22.96 28.33
CA ARG A 684 17.04 22.08 28.43
C ARG A 684 16.82 20.84 27.56
N ILE A 685 17.86 20.42 26.84
CA ILE A 685 17.75 19.32 25.87
C ILE A 685 18.35 18.00 26.37
N ASP A 686 19.34 18.09 27.26
CA ASP A 686 20.12 16.97 27.75
C ASP A 686 20.59 17.19 29.20
N ASP A 687 21.19 16.17 29.80
CA ASP A 687 21.79 16.25 31.12
C ASP A 687 23.06 17.13 31.15
N GLN A 688 23.58 17.54 29.99
CA GLN A 688 24.79 18.38 29.87
C GLN A 688 24.51 19.89 30.02
N ASN A 689 23.28 20.26 30.38
CA ASN A 689 22.88 21.65 30.62
C ASN A 689 22.91 22.49 29.33
N THR A 690 22.68 21.86 28.18
CA THR A 690 22.53 22.53 26.89
C THR A 690 21.11 23.05 26.74
N PHE A 691 20.97 24.30 26.28
CA PHE A 691 19.68 24.98 26.15
C PHE A 691 19.36 25.37 24.70
N VAL A 692 18.08 25.34 24.34
CA VAL A 692 17.59 25.93 23.08
C VAL A 692 16.37 26.82 23.34
N PRO A 693 16.05 27.78 22.47
CA PRO A 693 14.81 28.54 22.59
C PRO A 693 13.57 27.65 22.50
N THR A 694 12.49 27.99 23.21
CA THR A 694 11.24 27.23 23.13
C THR A 694 10.53 27.42 21.78
N LEU A 695 9.50 26.60 21.53
CA LEU A 695 8.70 26.67 20.31
C LEU A 695 8.11 28.07 20.05
N GLU A 696 7.68 28.75 21.12
CA GLU A 696 7.07 30.08 21.07
C GLU A 696 8.04 31.11 20.47
N VAL A 697 9.33 31.03 20.80
CA VAL A 697 10.37 31.89 20.24
C VAL A 697 10.50 31.68 18.73
N PHE A 698 10.59 30.41 18.30
CA PHE A 698 10.64 30.08 16.88
C PHE A 698 9.38 30.54 16.13
N GLU A 699 8.20 30.43 16.74
CA GLU A 699 6.96 30.91 16.14
C GLU A 699 6.93 32.42 15.95
N VAL A 700 7.37 33.21 16.94
CA VAL A 700 7.43 34.66 16.83
C VAL A 700 8.44 35.05 15.75
N ALA A 701 9.66 34.49 15.79
CA ALA A 701 10.72 34.82 14.85
C ALA A 701 10.34 34.57 13.39
N ARG A 702 9.69 33.43 13.08
CA ARG A 702 9.24 33.11 11.71
C ARG A 702 8.19 34.09 11.17
N LYS A 703 7.45 34.79 12.05
CA LYS A 703 6.40 35.73 11.69
C LYS A 703 6.92 37.17 11.53
N ILE A 704 8.17 37.45 11.92
CA ILE A 704 8.78 38.77 11.72
C ILE A 704 9.03 39.01 10.23
N THR A 705 8.40 40.04 9.70
CA THR A 705 8.58 40.55 8.34
C THR A 705 9.27 41.92 8.37
N GLY A 706 9.64 42.46 7.21
CA GLY A 706 10.30 43.77 7.09
C GLY A 706 11.78 43.71 6.65
N PRO A 707 12.45 44.87 6.61
CA PRO A 707 13.83 45.00 6.11
C PRO A 707 14.80 44.16 6.94
N SER A 708 15.73 43.46 6.28
CA SER A 708 16.61 42.48 6.94
C SER A 708 17.42 43.07 8.10
N TYR A 709 17.78 44.36 8.06
CA TYR A 709 18.56 45.03 9.11
C TYR A 709 17.75 45.29 10.40
N ALA A 710 16.43 45.45 10.30
CA ALA A 710 15.54 45.77 11.44
C ALA A 710 14.90 44.53 12.08
N ARG A 711 15.01 43.35 11.45
CA ARG A 711 14.32 42.13 11.92
C ARG A 711 14.70 41.70 13.33
N GLY A 712 15.95 41.92 13.74
CA GLY A 712 16.41 41.60 15.09
C GLY A 712 15.77 42.50 16.15
N GLU A 713 15.63 43.78 15.86
CA GLU A 713 14.93 44.75 16.72
C GLU A 713 13.45 44.38 16.85
N TYR A 714 12.77 44.09 15.74
CA TYR A 714 11.37 43.67 15.76
C TYR A 714 11.15 42.39 16.54
N LEU A 715 12.09 41.44 16.46
CA LEU A 715 12.04 40.21 17.26
C LEU A 715 12.21 40.49 18.75
N ALA A 716 13.20 41.29 19.15
CA ALA A 716 13.39 41.67 20.55
C ALA A 716 12.14 42.36 21.11
N ASN A 717 11.59 43.34 20.38
CA ASN A 717 10.41 44.08 20.79
C ASN A 717 9.18 43.17 20.94
N GLU A 718 8.92 42.29 19.98
CA GLU A 718 7.78 41.36 20.06
C GLU A 718 7.93 40.35 21.20
N LEU A 719 9.13 39.83 21.48
CA LEU A 719 9.36 38.94 22.62
C LEU A 719 9.26 39.67 23.96
N ASN A 720 9.78 40.90 24.03
CA ASN A 720 9.68 41.75 25.22
C ASN A 720 8.23 42.09 25.55
N GLN A 721 7.45 42.47 24.54
CA GLN A 721 6.04 42.82 24.71
C GLN A 721 5.17 41.60 25.06
N ARG A 722 5.41 40.45 24.40
CA ARG A 722 4.58 39.25 24.58
C ARG A 722 4.88 38.48 25.86
N PHE A 723 6.16 38.43 26.25
CA PHE A 723 6.65 37.52 27.28
C PHE A 723 7.47 38.21 28.37
N GLY A 724 7.79 39.50 28.24
CA GLY A 724 8.60 40.21 29.23
C GLY A 724 10.09 39.84 29.21
N SER A 725 10.61 39.32 28.09
CA SER A 725 11.97 38.76 28.02
C SER A 725 13.12 39.76 28.26
N LYS A 726 12.89 41.07 28.13
CA LYS A 726 13.89 42.15 28.28
C LYS A 726 15.18 41.94 27.44
N LEU A 727 15.04 41.44 26.22
CA LEU A 727 16.12 41.33 25.23
C LEU A 727 16.53 42.70 24.71
N SER A 728 17.84 42.90 24.57
CA SER A 728 18.43 44.01 23.81
C SER A 728 18.27 43.79 22.30
N ILE A 729 18.46 44.87 21.53
CA ILE A 729 18.42 44.81 20.06
C ILE A 729 19.48 43.84 19.52
N GLN A 730 20.70 43.84 20.09
CA GLN A 730 21.78 42.95 19.66
C GLN A 730 21.44 41.49 19.92
N GLU A 731 20.88 41.16 21.09
CA GLU A 731 20.44 39.79 21.39
C GLU A 731 19.31 39.36 20.44
N GLY A 732 18.40 40.26 20.09
CA GLY A 732 17.36 40.01 19.07
C GLY A 732 17.96 39.74 17.68
N GLN A 733 18.99 40.48 17.27
CA GLN A 733 19.70 40.26 16.00
C GLN A 733 20.42 38.91 16.00
N ASP A 734 21.12 38.59 17.08
CA ASP A 734 21.82 37.32 17.24
C ASP A 734 20.85 36.13 17.21
N LEU A 735 19.70 36.26 17.88
CA LEU A 735 18.64 35.24 17.88
C LEU A 735 18.02 35.07 16.50
N MET A 736 17.76 36.17 15.78
CA MET A 736 17.25 36.11 14.40
C MET A 736 18.25 35.42 13.46
N LYS A 737 19.56 35.68 13.64
CA LYS A 737 20.62 35.01 12.88
C LYS A 737 20.66 33.51 13.20
N TYR A 738 20.61 33.15 14.48
CA TYR A 738 20.54 31.75 14.94
C TYR A 738 19.37 31.00 14.29
N ILE A 739 18.16 31.58 14.33
CA ILE A 739 16.96 30.95 13.77
C ILE A 739 17.04 30.84 12.24
N LYS A 740 17.59 31.83 11.56
CA LYS A 740 17.81 31.79 10.11
C LYS A 740 18.77 30.66 9.71
N ASN A 741 19.85 30.47 10.47
CA ASN A 741 20.81 29.40 10.22
C ASN A 741 20.16 28.02 10.41
N LEU A 742 19.36 27.85 11.45
CA LEU A 742 18.58 26.62 11.65
C LEU A 742 17.56 26.38 10.51
N ASP A 743 16.78 27.39 10.14
CA ASP A 743 15.77 27.28 9.06
C ASP A 743 16.42 26.88 7.74
N SER A 744 17.62 27.42 7.46
CA SER A 744 18.38 27.09 6.27
C SER A 744 18.84 25.63 6.22
N LEU A 745 18.91 24.93 7.36
CA LEU A 745 19.30 23.53 7.49
C LEU A 745 18.10 22.57 7.52
N THR A 746 16.86 23.08 7.55
CA THR A 746 15.67 22.22 7.49
C THR A 746 15.67 21.39 6.19
N PRO A 747 15.30 20.11 6.21
CA PRO A 747 15.15 19.33 4.99
C PRO A 747 13.84 19.69 4.26
N GLY A 748 13.72 19.32 2.98
CA GLY A 748 12.47 19.47 2.23
C GLY A 748 11.44 18.42 2.64
N LEU A 749 10.15 18.76 2.68
CA LEU A 749 9.11 17.77 2.98
C LEU A 749 8.93 16.77 1.82
N TRP A 750 8.63 15.52 2.18
CA TRP A 750 8.36 14.42 1.26
C TRP A 750 6.92 13.94 1.42
N ILE A 751 6.04 14.40 0.53
CA ILE A 751 4.61 14.13 0.63
C ILE A 751 4.21 13.13 -0.46
N LYS A 752 3.63 12.00 -0.05
CA LYS A 752 3.17 10.97 -0.99
C LYS A 752 2.05 11.50 -1.88
N GLU A 753 1.04 12.14 -1.29
CA GLU A 753 -0.16 12.57 -1.99
C GLU A 753 -0.46 14.03 -1.69
N ARG A 754 -0.77 14.80 -2.74
CA ARG A 754 -1.25 16.17 -2.60
C ARG A 754 -2.73 16.13 -2.26
N VAL A 755 -3.06 16.42 -1.02
CA VAL A 755 -4.43 16.63 -0.58
C VAL A 755 -4.79 18.11 -0.79
N HIS A 756 -5.98 18.40 -1.30
CA HIS A 756 -6.50 19.76 -1.38
C HIS A 756 -7.52 19.96 -0.25
N ALA A 757 -7.08 20.58 0.85
CA ALA A 757 -7.98 20.96 1.94
C ALA A 757 -8.67 22.29 1.57
N ASN A 758 -9.83 22.22 0.93
CA ASN A 758 -10.63 23.39 0.58
C ASN A 758 -12.12 23.14 0.85
N LEU A 759 -12.91 24.22 0.87
CA LEU A 759 -14.34 24.19 1.18
C LEU A 759 -15.22 24.32 -0.08
N ASN A 760 -14.69 24.05 -1.27
CA ASN A 760 -15.42 24.32 -2.51
C ASN A 760 -16.68 23.43 -2.63
N SER A 761 -16.64 22.19 -2.15
CA SER A 761 -17.81 21.28 -2.13
C SER A 761 -18.74 21.51 -0.93
N ALA A 762 -18.47 22.48 -0.05
CA ALA A 762 -19.18 22.69 1.21
C ALA A 762 -20.53 23.43 1.05
N VAL A 763 -21.49 22.79 0.36
CA VAL A 763 -22.82 23.37 0.06
C VAL A 763 -23.60 23.67 1.34
N SER A 764 -23.53 22.76 2.30
CA SER A 764 -24.20 22.85 3.61
C SER A 764 -23.40 23.67 4.65
N GLY A 765 -22.43 24.47 4.19
CA GLY A 765 -21.42 25.08 5.05
C GLY A 765 -20.29 24.10 5.38
N GLY A 766 -19.34 24.53 6.23
CA GLY A 766 -18.19 23.73 6.61
C GLY A 766 -17.35 24.38 7.69
N MET A 767 -16.26 23.72 8.09
CA MET A 767 -15.32 24.25 9.06
C MET A 767 -13.90 24.08 8.55
N SER A 768 -13.07 25.10 8.72
CA SER A 768 -11.62 25.03 8.53
C SER A 768 -10.93 25.03 9.89
N GLY A 769 -9.81 24.30 9.98
CA GLY A 769 -8.91 24.30 11.13
C GLY A 769 -7.46 24.49 10.67
N ASP A 770 -6.81 25.58 11.11
CA ASP A 770 -5.36 25.80 10.92
C ASP A 770 -4.59 25.28 12.15
N ILE A 771 -3.66 24.34 11.92
CA ILE A 771 -2.82 23.74 12.97
C ILE A 771 -1.55 24.55 13.16
N THR A 772 -1.40 25.13 14.35
CA THR A 772 -0.29 26.04 14.62
C THR A 772 1.06 25.33 14.83
N GLY A 773 2.14 26.04 14.48
CA GLY A 773 3.50 25.71 14.90
C GLY A 773 4.28 24.70 14.04
N MET A 774 3.72 24.17 12.94
CA MET A 774 4.37 23.12 12.13
C MET A 774 5.81 23.47 11.73
N GLY A 775 6.02 24.59 11.05
CA GLY A 775 7.38 24.96 10.64
C GLY A 775 8.30 25.41 11.78
N ALA A 776 7.75 25.90 12.90
CA ALA A 776 8.56 26.21 14.09
C ALA A 776 9.10 24.94 14.76
N ARG A 777 8.30 23.85 14.75
CA ARG A 777 8.74 22.53 15.22
C ARG A 777 9.89 21.97 14.39
N ASN A 778 9.84 22.13 13.07
CA ASN A 778 10.94 21.70 12.20
C ASN A 778 12.26 22.44 12.51
N ILE A 779 12.22 23.77 12.64
CA ILE A 779 13.44 24.56 12.97
C ILE A 779 13.96 24.19 14.36
N ARG A 780 13.07 24.07 15.35
CA ARG A 780 13.41 23.63 16.70
C ARG A 780 14.05 22.24 16.71
N GLN A 781 13.50 21.30 15.93
CA GLN A 781 14.06 19.95 15.83
C GLN A 781 15.46 19.97 15.23
N VAL A 782 15.73 20.80 14.23
CA VAL A 782 17.09 20.97 13.67
C VAL A 782 18.08 21.42 14.76
N ALA A 783 17.66 22.27 15.70
CA ALA A 783 18.52 22.64 16.82
C ALA A 783 18.86 21.43 17.69
N PHE A 784 17.88 20.59 18.01
CA PHE A 784 18.13 19.33 18.73
C PHE A 784 19.00 18.36 17.96
N ASP A 785 18.79 18.22 16.64
CA ASP A 785 19.53 17.26 15.83
C ASP A 785 21.00 17.66 15.70
N ILE A 786 21.30 18.96 15.59
CA ILE A 786 22.67 19.46 15.54
C ILE A 786 23.38 19.26 16.90
N LEU A 787 22.70 19.56 18.00
CA LEU A 787 23.31 19.53 19.33
C LEU A 787 23.49 18.10 19.88
N ASN A 788 22.66 17.15 19.46
CA ASN A 788 22.77 15.74 19.84
C ASN A 788 23.67 14.92 18.90
N ASN A 789 24.34 15.57 17.94
CA ASN A 789 25.15 14.89 16.93
C ASN A 789 26.63 15.26 17.10
N ASP A 790 27.44 14.26 17.46
CA ASP A 790 28.89 14.44 17.65
C ASP A 790 29.65 14.68 16.34
N LYS A 791 29.02 14.44 15.18
CA LYS A 791 29.64 14.56 13.86
C LYS A 791 29.27 15.87 13.17
N ASN A 792 30.25 16.75 12.99
CA ASN A 792 30.03 18.07 12.37
C ASN A 792 30.14 18.11 10.84
N SER A 793 30.19 16.97 10.14
CA SER A 793 30.31 16.98 8.68
C SER A 793 28.99 17.42 8.03
N PRO A 794 29.00 18.21 6.93
CA PRO A 794 27.78 18.65 6.26
C PRO A 794 26.85 17.51 5.86
N SER A 795 27.39 16.40 5.36
CA SER A 795 26.58 15.24 4.96
C SER A 795 25.94 14.56 6.18
N ASP A 796 26.63 14.50 7.32
CA ASP A 796 26.05 13.96 8.56
C ASP A 796 24.92 14.88 9.08
N ILE A 797 25.14 16.21 9.07
CA ILE A 797 24.13 17.21 9.47
C ILE A 797 22.86 17.09 8.61
N VAL A 798 23.02 16.94 7.30
CA VAL A 798 21.90 16.72 6.38
C VAL A 798 21.15 15.42 6.70
N LYS A 799 21.86 14.36 7.08
CA LYS A 799 21.26 13.08 7.46
C LYS A 799 20.49 13.17 8.78
N VAL A 800 21.08 13.71 9.84
CA VAL A 800 20.43 13.78 11.16
C VAL A 800 19.21 14.70 11.14
N THR A 801 19.26 15.81 10.39
CA THR A 801 18.11 16.72 10.24
C THR A 801 16.96 16.09 9.45
N ARG A 802 17.25 15.19 8.49
CA ARG A 802 16.22 14.37 7.84
C ARG A 802 15.56 13.40 8.82
N GLU A 803 16.32 12.74 9.67
CA GLU A 803 15.76 11.86 10.71
C GLU A 803 14.88 12.63 11.70
N GLY A 804 15.29 13.84 12.08
CA GLY A 804 14.48 14.75 12.89
C GLY A 804 13.18 15.19 12.20
N GLU A 805 13.21 15.54 10.92
CA GLU A 805 12.00 15.88 10.17
C GLU A 805 11.00 14.72 10.13
N VAL A 806 11.46 13.47 9.99
CA VAL A 806 10.58 12.30 10.06
C VAL A 806 9.87 12.21 11.43
N LYS A 807 10.56 12.53 12.53
CA LYS A 807 9.96 12.58 13.87
C LYS A 807 8.90 13.68 13.96
N VAL A 808 9.21 14.90 13.49
CA VAL A 808 8.24 16.01 13.51
C VAL A 808 7.02 15.72 12.64
N THR A 809 7.23 15.14 11.45
CA THR A 809 6.15 14.73 10.55
C THR A 809 5.26 13.66 11.20
N LYS A 810 5.82 12.73 11.99
CA LYS A 810 5.02 11.78 12.78
C LYS A 810 4.15 12.49 13.82
N THR A 811 4.72 13.42 14.60
CA THR A 811 3.97 14.23 15.57
C THR A 811 2.87 15.04 14.88
N PHE A 812 3.17 15.61 13.73
CA PHE A 812 2.21 16.39 12.97
C PHE A 812 1.05 15.53 12.42
N ASN A 813 1.34 14.33 11.93
CA ASN A 813 0.30 13.38 11.53
C ASN A 813 -0.58 12.93 12.73
N GLN A 814 -0.01 12.82 13.94
CA GLN A 814 -0.81 12.56 15.15
C GLN A 814 -1.75 13.73 15.49
N ILE A 815 -1.31 14.98 15.31
CA ILE A 815 -2.16 16.16 15.52
C ILE A 815 -3.31 16.20 14.50
N LYS A 816 -3.03 15.94 13.21
CA LYS A 816 -4.07 15.82 12.19
C LYS A 816 -5.06 14.67 12.47
N ALA A 817 -4.55 13.53 12.93
CA ALA A 817 -5.40 12.41 13.33
C ALA A 817 -6.30 12.81 14.51
N ARG A 818 -5.77 13.56 15.49
CA ARG A 818 -6.55 14.10 16.61
C ARG A 818 -7.65 15.06 16.15
N PHE A 819 -7.35 15.98 15.22
CA PHE A 819 -8.38 16.83 14.59
C PHE A 819 -9.50 15.99 13.97
N ASN A 820 -9.15 15.01 13.14
CA ASN A 820 -10.12 14.15 12.48
C ASN A 820 -10.95 13.32 13.48
N ASN A 821 -10.33 12.82 14.54
CA ASN A 821 -11.03 12.06 15.58
C ASN A 821 -12.00 12.94 16.36
N ILE A 822 -11.62 14.17 16.74
CA ILE A 822 -12.52 15.11 17.43
C ILE A 822 -13.76 15.39 16.57
N VAL A 823 -13.55 15.70 15.29
CA VAL A 823 -14.65 15.93 14.34
C VAL A 823 -15.53 14.69 14.23
N LYS A 824 -14.91 13.51 14.09
CA LYS A 824 -15.60 12.23 14.00
C LYS A 824 -16.48 11.97 15.22
N ASP A 825 -15.89 12.04 16.40
CA ASP A 825 -16.58 11.72 17.65
C ASP A 825 -17.82 12.61 17.84
N VAL A 826 -17.69 13.91 17.55
CA VAL A 826 -18.80 14.87 17.70
C VAL A 826 -19.89 14.64 16.65
N LEU A 827 -19.53 14.41 15.37
CA LEU A 827 -20.51 14.29 14.28
C LEU A 827 -21.16 12.91 14.19
N ASP A 828 -20.44 11.84 14.52
CA ASP A 828 -20.98 10.48 14.60
C ASP A 828 -22.05 10.39 15.72
N GLU A 829 -21.77 10.96 16.90
CA GLU A 829 -22.73 11.05 18.02
C GLU A 829 -24.03 11.77 17.59
N ARG A 830 -23.92 12.74 16.69
CA ARG A 830 -25.03 13.57 16.19
C ARG A 830 -25.65 13.05 14.89
N GLN A 831 -25.18 11.89 14.40
CA GLN A 831 -25.64 11.27 13.16
C GLN A 831 -25.58 12.26 11.98
N ILE A 832 -24.44 12.95 11.85
CA ILE A 832 -24.14 13.87 10.75
C ILE A 832 -23.06 13.22 9.90
N GLU A 833 -23.37 12.83 8.67
CA GLU A 833 -22.34 12.39 7.72
C GLU A 833 -21.42 13.57 7.35
N TYR A 834 -20.13 13.32 7.14
CA TYR A 834 -19.16 14.36 6.81
C TYR A 834 -17.99 13.81 6.00
N THR A 835 -17.22 14.73 5.43
CA THR A 835 -15.92 14.45 4.82
C THR A 835 -14.86 15.36 5.44
N ASN A 836 -13.69 14.80 5.74
CA ASN A 836 -12.55 15.54 6.28
C ASN A 836 -11.35 15.41 5.35
N ALA A 837 -10.59 16.49 5.22
CA ALA A 837 -9.32 16.48 4.51
C ALA A 837 -8.32 17.40 5.24
N CYS A 838 -7.07 16.95 5.38
CA CYS A 838 -5.99 17.77 5.90
C CYS A 838 -4.81 17.79 4.92
N SER A 839 -4.25 18.96 4.66
CA SER A 839 -3.11 19.19 3.79
C SER A 839 -2.15 20.20 4.43
N GLY A 840 -0.94 19.76 4.75
CA GLY A 840 -0.07 20.58 5.60
C GLY A 840 -0.76 20.87 6.93
N ASP A 841 -0.65 22.11 7.40
CA ASP A 841 -1.33 22.72 8.56
C ASP A 841 -2.83 22.96 8.39
N ASP A 842 -3.35 22.96 7.16
CA ASP A 842 -4.76 23.19 6.89
C ASP A 842 -5.58 21.90 6.99
N CYS A 843 -6.67 21.95 7.76
CA CYS A 843 -7.71 20.92 7.79
C CYS A 843 -9.08 21.52 7.44
N VAL A 844 -9.92 20.73 6.80
CA VAL A 844 -11.31 21.08 6.49
C VAL A 844 -12.24 19.94 6.89
N MET A 845 -13.44 20.30 7.32
CA MET A 845 -14.58 19.42 7.55
C MET A 845 -15.78 19.95 6.77
N ILE A 846 -16.43 19.05 6.02
CA ILE A 846 -17.60 19.34 5.22
C ILE A 846 -18.73 18.38 5.63
N PRO A 847 -19.76 18.87 6.34
CA PRO A 847 -20.90 18.07 6.76
C PRO A 847 -21.91 17.91 5.62
N SER A 848 -22.72 16.84 5.69
CA SER A 848 -23.80 16.59 4.72
C SER A 848 -24.98 17.56 4.90
N LYS A 849 -25.20 18.06 6.12
CA LYS A 849 -26.23 19.04 6.49
C LYS A 849 -25.64 20.21 7.29
N GLU A 850 -26.35 21.32 7.33
CA GLU A 850 -25.92 22.52 8.05
C GLU A 850 -25.76 22.26 9.55
N LEU A 851 -24.66 22.76 10.14
CA LEU A 851 -24.37 22.62 11.56
C LEU A 851 -25.20 23.61 12.38
N THR A 852 -25.95 23.10 13.36
CA THR A 852 -26.66 23.94 14.32
C THR A 852 -25.68 24.62 15.28
N ALA A 853 -26.15 25.64 16.03
CA ALA A 853 -25.34 26.28 17.06
C ALA A 853 -24.85 25.27 18.12
N LYS A 854 -25.67 24.27 18.46
CA LYS A 854 -25.30 23.21 19.42
C LYS A 854 -24.16 22.33 18.88
N ASP A 855 -24.16 22.04 17.58
CA ASP A 855 -23.11 21.24 16.94
C ASP A 855 -21.78 22.00 16.91
N GLN A 856 -21.85 23.30 16.60
CA GLN A 856 -20.69 24.20 16.61
C GLN A 856 -20.08 24.32 18.01
N ILE A 857 -20.93 24.51 19.03
CA ILE A 857 -20.53 24.54 20.44
C ILE A 857 -19.86 23.23 20.86
N ALA A 858 -20.44 22.08 20.49
CA ALA A 858 -19.88 20.78 20.81
C ALA A 858 -18.49 20.54 20.19
N LEU A 859 -18.31 20.95 18.93
CA LEU A 859 -17.00 20.91 18.28
C LEU A 859 -15.98 21.76 19.05
N VAL A 860 -16.30 23.03 19.31
CA VAL A 860 -15.38 23.96 20.00
C VAL A 860 -15.04 23.49 21.41
N SER A 861 -16.04 23.02 22.16
CA SER A 861 -15.85 22.43 23.49
C SER A 861 -14.88 21.25 23.42
N LYS A 862 -15.05 20.35 22.43
CA LYS A 862 -14.19 19.17 22.35
C LYS A 862 -12.75 19.51 21.94
N PHE A 863 -12.56 20.52 21.09
CA PHE A 863 -11.24 21.11 20.84
C PHE A 863 -10.64 21.81 22.07
N ALA A 864 -11.45 22.51 22.87
CA ALA A 864 -11.00 23.17 24.10
C ALA A 864 -10.57 22.20 25.21
N SER A 865 -11.10 20.97 25.22
CA SER A 865 -10.68 19.92 26.16
C SER A 865 -9.31 19.29 25.85
N GLN A 866 -8.69 19.64 24.72
CA GLN A 866 -7.39 19.06 24.34
C GLN A 866 -6.25 19.59 25.22
N GLU A 867 -5.12 18.86 25.22
CA GLU A 867 -3.94 19.26 25.99
C GLU A 867 -3.45 20.67 25.63
N ASN A 868 -3.47 21.01 24.33
CA ASN A 868 -3.09 22.31 23.77
C ASN A 868 -4.22 22.89 22.90
N PRO A 869 -5.24 23.54 23.49
CA PRO A 869 -6.42 24.04 22.76
C PRO A 869 -6.08 25.02 21.63
N SER A 870 -5.21 25.99 21.92
CA SER A 870 -4.79 27.01 20.94
C SER A 870 -4.01 26.48 19.73
N GLN A 871 -3.74 25.17 19.68
CA GLN A 871 -3.18 24.50 18.52
C GLN A 871 -4.09 24.57 17.30
N PHE A 872 -5.41 24.68 17.49
CA PHE A 872 -6.39 24.68 16.42
C PHE A 872 -7.06 26.04 16.31
N ARG A 873 -6.84 26.75 15.19
CA ARG A 873 -7.62 27.95 14.85
C ARG A 873 -8.79 27.54 13.99
N LEU A 874 -10.01 27.81 14.44
CA LEU A 874 -11.20 27.30 13.75
C LEU A 874 -11.94 28.44 13.04
N SER A 875 -12.43 28.17 11.83
CA SER A 875 -13.32 29.07 11.10
C SER A 875 -14.52 28.31 10.57
N ILE A 876 -15.71 28.70 11.00
CA ILE A 876 -16.98 28.07 10.65
C ILE A 876 -17.65 28.89 9.56
N ILE A 877 -18.00 28.23 8.46
CA ILE A 877 -18.60 28.79 7.26
C ILE A 877 -20.07 28.34 7.17
N PRO A 878 -21.03 29.27 7.12
CA PRO A 878 -22.45 28.93 7.04
C PRO A 878 -22.82 28.38 5.65
N ALA A 879 -24.01 27.79 5.55
CA ALA A 879 -24.58 27.41 4.27
C ALA A 879 -24.87 28.65 3.38
N GLY A 880 -25.02 28.43 2.06
CA GLY A 880 -25.42 29.48 1.12
C GLY A 880 -24.29 30.41 0.64
N VAL A 881 -23.05 30.21 1.08
CA VAL A 881 -21.88 30.93 0.53
C VAL A 881 -21.56 30.43 -0.88
N LYS A 882 -21.23 31.34 -1.80
CA LYS A 882 -20.81 30.99 -3.17
C LYS A 882 -19.57 30.10 -3.16
N GLN A 883 -19.51 29.12 -4.06
CA GLN A 883 -18.45 28.09 -4.10
C GLN A 883 -17.03 28.67 -3.98
N ASN A 884 -16.69 29.67 -4.79
CA ASN A 884 -15.34 30.25 -4.84
C ASN A 884 -15.01 31.13 -3.61
N ASP A 885 -16.03 31.54 -2.84
CA ASP A 885 -15.86 32.43 -1.69
C ASP A 885 -15.65 31.67 -0.37
N ARG A 886 -16.06 30.39 -0.29
CA ARG A 886 -16.05 29.59 0.96
C ARG A 886 -14.66 29.49 1.58
N THR A 887 -13.66 29.14 0.77
CA THR A 887 -12.27 28.98 1.24
C THR A 887 -11.65 30.33 1.60
N ASN A 888 -11.93 31.39 0.83
CA ASN A 888 -11.45 32.75 1.14
C ASN A 888 -12.06 33.28 2.43
N LEU A 889 -13.33 32.99 2.68
CA LEU A 889 -14.02 33.37 3.89
C LEU A 889 -13.45 32.66 5.13
N ALA A 890 -13.07 31.39 5.02
CA ALA A 890 -12.35 30.67 6.08
C ALA A 890 -11.00 31.33 6.37
N LEU A 891 -10.24 31.70 5.34
CA LEU A 891 -8.98 32.42 5.48
C LEU A 891 -9.17 33.78 6.18
N HIS A 892 -10.24 34.53 5.87
CA HIS A 892 -10.52 35.79 6.56
C HIS A 892 -10.80 35.56 8.06
N GLY A 893 -11.50 34.49 8.41
CA GLY A 893 -11.72 34.08 9.80
C GLY A 893 -10.41 33.77 10.53
N GLU A 894 -9.53 32.99 9.90
CA GLU A 894 -8.19 32.68 10.42
C GLU A 894 -7.36 33.96 10.64
N LEU A 895 -7.36 34.90 9.68
CA LEU A 895 -6.63 36.17 9.80
C LEU A 895 -7.12 37.01 10.98
N ILE A 896 -8.44 37.02 11.23
CA ILE A 896 -9.04 37.74 12.34
C ILE A 896 -8.65 37.08 13.67
N GLU A 897 -8.76 35.75 13.80
CA GLU A 897 -8.32 35.03 15.01
C GLU A 897 -6.84 35.30 15.29
N LYS A 898 -6.00 35.23 14.26
CA LYS A 898 -4.56 35.42 14.35
C LYS A 898 -4.20 36.83 14.81
N HIS A 899 -4.91 37.85 14.30
CA HIS A 899 -4.71 39.23 14.75
C HIS A 899 -5.24 39.44 16.17
N LEU A 900 -6.42 38.90 16.48
CA LEU A 900 -7.02 38.91 17.81
C LEU A 900 -6.06 38.37 18.86
N ARG A 901 -5.53 37.17 18.63
CA ARG A 901 -4.55 36.57 19.53
C ARG A 901 -3.26 37.38 19.63
N LYS A 902 -2.81 37.99 18.52
CA LYS A 902 -1.62 38.87 18.52
C LYS A 902 -1.81 40.06 19.46
N ILE A 903 -2.94 40.76 19.40
CA ILE A 903 -3.16 41.97 20.21
C ILE A 903 -3.54 41.66 21.66
N LEU A 904 -4.10 40.48 21.94
CA LEU A 904 -4.42 40.05 23.30
C LEU A 904 -3.17 39.61 24.07
N THR A 905 -2.20 38.99 23.41
CA THR A 905 -1.03 38.42 24.09
C THR A 905 -0.09 39.51 24.60
N GLY A 906 0.27 39.48 25.88
CA GLY A 906 1.28 40.37 26.45
C GLY A 906 1.38 40.29 27.98
N VAL A 907 2.29 41.10 28.54
CA VAL A 907 2.53 41.21 29.99
C VAL A 907 2.07 42.54 30.61
N ASP A 908 1.68 43.51 29.78
CA ASP A 908 1.25 44.84 30.21
C ASP A 908 -0.21 44.88 30.69
N ALA A 909 -0.59 45.96 31.38
CA ALA A 909 -1.98 46.24 31.74
C ALA A 909 -2.86 46.34 30.47
N GLY A 910 -3.93 45.53 30.41
CA GLY A 910 -4.77 45.40 29.20
C GLY A 910 -4.28 44.34 28.20
N LYS A 911 -3.45 43.39 28.64
CA LYS A 911 -3.06 42.18 27.90
C LYS A 911 -3.38 40.93 28.72
N ILE A 912 -3.42 39.78 28.05
CA ILE A 912 -3.59 38.47 28.66
C ILE A 912 -2.29 37.69 28.49
N ASN A 913 -1.85 37.06 29.58
CA ASN A 913 -0.64 36.23 29.58
C ASN A 913 -0.77 35.10 28.54
N HIS A 914 0.30 34.85 27.79
CA HIS A 914 0.34 33.81 26.78
C HIS A 914 -0.04 32.42 27.31
N SER A 915 0.42 32.06 28.51
CA SER A 915 0.12 30.75 29.13
C SER A 915 -1.38 30.54 29.31
N LYS A 916 -2.12 31.62 29.62
CA LYS A 916 -3.57 31.60 29.77
C LYS A 916 -4.28 31.53 28.42
N LEU A 917 -3.88 32.36 27.44
CA LEU A 917 -4.44 32.32 26.08
C LEU A 917 -4.22 30.97 25.37
N ARG A 918 -3.15 30.24 25.71
CA ARG A 918 -2.86 28.91 25.15
C ARG A 918 -3.97 27.89 25.46
N ASN A 919 -4.74 28.13 26.52
CA ASN A 919 -5.85 27.27 26.96
C ASN A 919 -7.19 27.61 26.31
N LEU A 920 -7.21 28.49 25.30
CA LEU A 920 -8.41 28.85 24.54
C LEU A 920 -8.42 28.23 23.14
N THR A 921 -9.56 27.63 22.80
CA THR A 921 -9.96 27.43 21.39
C THR A 921 -10.85 28.61 21.00
N ILE A 922 -10.48 29.32 19.93
CA ILE A 922 -11.28 30.42 19.38
C ILE A 922 -11.75 29.99 17.98
N ALA A 923 -13.06 29.95 17.78
CA ALA A 923 -13.67 29.73 16.49
C ALA A 923 -14.36 31.00 15.98
N THR A 924 -14.05 31.41 14.75
CA THR A 924 -14.74 32.51 14.08
C THR A 924 -15.91 31.97 13.28
N LYS A 925 -17.13 32.43 13.52
CA LYS A 925 -18.29 32.14 12.68
C LYS A 925 -18.46 33.25 11.66
N MET A 926 -18.24 32.91 10.40
CA MET A 926 -18.22 33.87 9.30
C MET A 926 -19.62 34.15 8.74
N PRO A 927 -19.86 35.31 8.10
CA PRO A 927 -21.15 35.63 7.46
C PRO A 927 -21.34 34.88 6.14
N THR A 928 -22.54 34.94 5.55
CA THR A 928 -22.85 34.30 4.26
C THR A 928 -22.25 35.02 3.03
N GLN A 929 -21.68 36.21 3.22
CA GLN A 929 -21.11 37.04 2.15
C GLN A 929 -19.62 37.33 2.42
N ILE A 930 -18.80 37.23 1.37
CA ILE A 930 -17.41 37.69 1.45
C ILE A 930 -17.37 39.22 1.58
N LYS A 931 -16.39 39.74 2.33
CA LYS A 931 -16.16 41.15 2.59
C LYS A 931 -17.30 41.91 3.31
N LYS A 932 -18.42 41.29 3.72
CA LYS A 932 -19.53 41.97 4.39
C LYS A 932 -20.23 41.06 5.41
N GLY A 933 -20.65 41.64 6.52
CA GLY A 933 -21.48 40.97 7.53
C GLY A 933 -20.84 40.91 8.91
N LYS A 934 -21.55 40.30 9.86
CA LYS A 934 -21.08 40.14 11.24
C LYS A 934 -20.26 38.86 11.39
N ILE A 935 -19.22 38.93 12.21
CA ILE A 935 -18.37 37.79 12.56
C ILE A 935 -18.55 37.51 14.05
N ASP A 936 -19.12 36.36 14.37
CA ASP A 936 -19.30 35.92 15.76
C ASP A 936 -18.07 35.12 16.23
N LEU A 937 -17.85 35.08 17.54
CA LEU A 937 -16.86 34.20 18.17
C LEU A 937 -17.55 33.11 19.00
N ILE A 938 -17.00 31.91 18.92
CA ILE A 938 -17.28 30.83 19.85
C ILE A 938 -15.96 30.50 20.55
N ILE A 939 -15.91 30.71 21.86
CA ILE A 939 -14.71 30.59 22.69
C ILE A 939 -14.91 29.42 23.63
N GLY A 940 -14.09 28.37 23.47
CA GLY A 940 -14.03 27.26 24.41
C GLY A 940 -12.85 27.40 25.35
N VAL A 941 -13.11 27.24 26.64
CA VAL A 941 -12.08 27.30 27.68
C VAL A 941 -11.77 25.90 28.20
N LYS A 942 -10.49 25.58 28.39
CA LYS A 942 -10.09 24.32 29.03
C LYS A 942 -10.63 24.28 30.47
N GLU A 943 -11.32 23.21 30.84
CA GLU A 943 -12.10 23.05 32.10
C GLU A 943 -11.40 23.47 33.41
N THR A 944 -10.07 23.53 33.43
CA THR A 944 -9.25 23.89 34.60
C THR A 944 -8.90 25.37 34.68
N HIS A 945 -9.41 26.21 33.79
CA HIS A 945 -9.02 27.63 33.69
C HIS A 945 -10.25 28.53 33.61
N GLU A 946 -10.17 29.69 34.26
CA GLU A 946 -11.22 30.71 34.22
C GLU A 946 -10.69 32.03 33.67
N PHE A 947 -11.54 32.76 32.94
CA PHE A 947 -11.26 34.10 32.43
C PHE A 947 -12.13 35.12 33.15
N THR A 948 -11.51 36.19 33.64
CA THR A 948 -12.20 37.24 34.38
C THR A 948 -13.10 38.05 33.45
N ASN A 949 -14.13 38.71 33.99
CA ASN A 949 -14.99 39.60 33.20
C ASN A 949 -14.20 40.67 32.45
N ASP A 950 -13.13 41.21 33.06
CA ASP A 950 -12.25 42.19 32.42
C ASP A 950 -11.51 41.61 31.20
N GLU A 951 -11.02 40.37 31.31
CA GLU A 951 -10.39 39.67 30.19
C GLU A 951 -11.39 39.36 29.07
N GLN A 952 -12.63 39.01 29.42
CA GLN A 952 -13.70 38.79 28.45
C GLN A 952 -14.06 40.09 27.70
N ILE A 953 -14.19 41.21 28.41
CA ILE A 953 -14.40 42.55 27.83
C ILE A 953 -13.22 42.94 26.93
N LEU A 954 -12.00 42.64 27.36
CA LEU A 954 -10.79 42.89 26.58
C LEU A 954 -10.82 42.13 25.25
N ILE A 955 -11.25 40.86 25.26
CA ILE A 955 -11.41 40.05 24.04
C ILE A 955 -12.46 40.64 23.11
N GLU A 956 -13.59 41.14 23.63
CA GLU A 956 -14.61 41.80 22.81
C GLU A 956 -14.07 43.04 22.11
N LYS A 957 -13.35 43.89 22.85
CA LYS A 957 -12.75 45.12 22.32
C LYS A 957 -11.69 44.79 21.26
N ALA A 958 -10.86 43.80 21.55
CA ALA A 958 -9.82 43.31 20.64
C ALA A 958 -10.41 42.73 19.35
N LEU A 959 -11.57 42.06 19.39
CA LEU A 959 -12.24 41.57 18.18
C LEU A 959 -12.60 42.72 17.23
N LYS A 960 -13.18 43.80 17.76
CA LYS A 960 -13.56 45.00 16.97
C LYS A 960 -12.33 45.62 16.29
N GLU A 961 -11.23 45.73 17.02
CA GLU A 961 -9.96 46.23 16.48
C GLU A 961 -9.37 45.30 15.40
N SER A 962 -9.41 43.99 15.64
CA SER A 962 -8.91 42.97 14.71
C SER A 962 -9.66 42.99 13.39
N ILE A 963 -10.99 43.06 13.44
CA ILE A 963 -11.83 43.16 12.24
C ILE A 963 -11.52 44.46 11.48
N LYS A 964 -11.40 45.60 12.17
CA LYS A 964 -11.06 46.89 11.54
C LYS A 964 -9.71 46.81 10.82
N LYS A 965 -8.71 46.19 11.44
CA LYS A 965 -7.38 46.03 10.88
C LYS A 965 -7.39 45.11 9.65
N VAL A 966 -8.00 43.93 9.75
CA VAL A 966 -8.10 42.98 8.64
C VAL A 966 -8.90 43.57 7.47
N ASN A 967 -10.01 44.28 7.73
CA ASN A 967 -10.76 44.98 6.68
C ASN A 967 -9.88 45.96 5.88
N LYS A 968 -9.01 46.70 6.58
CA LYS A 968 -8.08 47.65 5.94
C LYS A 968 -7.03 46.94 5.08
N GLU A 969 -6.48 45.83 5.57
CA GLU A 969 -5.47 45.05 4.85
C GLU A 969 -6.07 44.41 3.59
N LEU A 970 -7.23 43.76 3.71
CA LEU A 970 -7.95 43.19 2.57
C LEU A 970 -8.38 44.24 1.54
N GLY A 971 -8.66 45.48 1.98
CA GLY A 971 -8.99 46.60 1.09
C GLY A 971 -7.79 47.16 0.33
N SER A 972 -6.57 47.05 0.88
CA SER A 972 -5.34 47.53 0.22
C SER A 972 -4.80 46.58 -0.87
N GLU A 973 -5.22 45.32 -0.85
CA GLU A 973 -4.79 44.29 -1.81
C GLU A 973 -5.63 44.27 -3.11
N THR A 974 -6.79 44.94 -3.14
CA THR A 974 -7.66 44.99 -4.32
C THR A 974 -8.02 46.43 -4.68
N VAL A 975 -7.72 46.86 -5.92
CA VAL A 975 -8.05 48.19 -6.47
C VAL A 975 -9.56 48.45 -6.47
N GLU A 976 -10.37 47.40 -6.36
CA GLU A 976 -11.83 47.46 -6.22
C GLU A 976 -12.30 46.71 -4.95
N ASN A 977 -12.97 47.44 -4.05
CA ASN A 977 -13.76 47.00 -2.88
C ASN A 977 -13.07 46.95 -1.50
N ASN A 978 -13.47 47.91 -0.65
CA ASN A 978 -13.27 47.89 0.80
C ASN A 978 -14.03 46.71 1.44
N SER A 979 -13.39 46.03 2.40
CA SER A 979 -14.07 45.04 3.25
C SER A 979 -14.79 45.74 4.41
N HIS A 980 -16.01 45.29 4.70
CA HIS A 980 -16.96 45.86 5.65
C HIS A 980 -17.49 44.80 6.63
N TYR A 981 -16.62 43.96 7.17
CA TYR A 981 -16.98 43.09 8.30
C TYR A 981 -17.19 43.91 9.58
N SER A 982 -18.07 43.45 10.46
CA SER A 982 -18.27 44.01 11.81
C SER A 982 -18.28 42.90 12.87
N ALA A 983 -18.01 43.27 14.12
CA ALA A 983 -18.07 42.32 15.23
C ALA A 983 -19.51 41.88 15.50
N GLY A 984 -19.70 40.57 15.63
CA GLY A 984 -20.97 39.92 15.97
C GLY A 984 -21.06 39.58 17.46
N THR A 985 -21.75 38.48 17.78
CA THR A 985 -21.91 37.99 19.16
C THR A 985 -20.70 37.17 19.60
N MET A 986 -20.53 37.00 20.91
CA MET A 986 -19.54 36.08 21.49
C MET A 986 -20.24 35.06 22.38
N ALA A 987 -19.95 33.78 22.17
CA ALA A 987 -20.41 32.68 23.00
C ALA A 987 -19.23 32.06 23.75
N TRP A 988 -19.32 32.02 25.09
CA TRP A 988 -18.35 31.38 25.97
C TRP A 988 -18.85 29.98 26.35
N ILE A 989 -17.97 28.97 26.27
CA ILE A 989 -18.25 27.56 26.55
C ILE A 989 -17.24 27.02 27.56
#